data_AF-A0A6A5H4Q7-F1
#
_entry.id   AF-A0A6A5H4Q7-F1
#
_cell.length_a   1.000
_cell.length_b   1.000
_cell.length_c   1.000
_cell.angle_alpha   90.00
_cell.angle_beta   90.00
_cell.angle_gamma   90.00
#
_symmetry.space_group_name_H-M   'P 1'
#
loop_
_entity.id
_entity.type
_entity.pdbx_description
1 polymer ?
#
loop_
_entity_poly.entity_id
_entity_poly.type
_entity_poly.pdbx_seq_one_letter_code
_entity_poly.pdbx_strand_id
1 'polypeptide(L)'
;MIFDRRFFALVILLCIAVIRAKETSSDDELNYEMDEGVVVLTDKNFDAFLKKNPSTLVKFYAPWCGHCKHLAPEYEKASSKVSIPLAKVDATVETELGKRFEIQGYPTLKFWKDGQGPSDYDGGRDEAGIIEWVESRVDPNYKPPPEEVVTLTTENFDDFITNNELVLVEFYAPWCGHCKKLAPEFEKAAQKLKAQGSKVRLGKVDATIEKDLGTKYGVSGYPTMKVIRNARRFDYNGPREAAGIVKYMTEQSKPAATKLTKLKDIERFMSKDDVTIIGFFATEDSSAFEAFSDSAEMLREEFKTMGHTSDPAAFKKWDAKPNDIIIFYPSLFHSKFEPKSRTYNKAAATSEDLLAFFREHSAPLVGKMTKKNAATRYTKKPLVVVYYNADFSVQYREGSEYWRQKVLNIAQRYQKDKYRFAVADEEEFAKELTELGLGDSGLEHNVVVFGYDGKKYPMSADDFDGELDENLEAFMKQISSGKAKAHVKSAPAPKDDKGPVKTVVGSNFDKIVNDESKDVLIEFYAPWCGHCKSFEPKYKDLAQALKKTQPNVVLAKMDATINDAPSQFAVEGFPTIYFAPSGKKGEPIKYSGNRDLEDLKKFMAKHGVKSFQKKDELMSAIEVTADAASTWDWPLQHNDGVVKVHNTKEKFEVGLDVQFFTPKEIEVKVSGQELLIHCRHETRSDNHGTVAREINRAYKLPDDVDVSTVKSHLATRGVLTITASKKA
;
A
#
# COMPACT_ATOMS: atom_id res chain seq x y z
N MET A 1 39.17 36.39 -81.22
CA MET A 1 38.10 37.05 -80.44
C MET A 1 38.75 37.76 -79.27
N ILE A 2 38.58 39.08 -79.24
CA ILE A 2 39.17 40.01 -78.28
C ILE A 2 38.54 39.73 -76.92
N PHE A 3 39.31 39.15 -76.00
CA PHE A 3 38.85 38.98 -74.61
C PHE A 3 38.83 40.37 -73.97
N ASP A 4 37.63 40.81 -73.63
CA ASP A 4 37.33 42.14 -73.15
C ASP A 4 38.04 42.42 -71.81
N ARG A 5 39.08 43.28 -71.87
CA ARG A 5 39.84 43.74 -70.70
C ARG A 5 38.95 44.42 -69.65
N ARG A 6 37.75 44.88 -70.01
CA ARG A 6 36.78 45.45 -69.05
C ARG A 6 36.12 44.39 -68.19
N PHE A 7 35.91 43.18 -68.71
CA PHE A 7 35.29 42.09 -67.96
C PHE A 7 36.22 41.52 -66.88
N PHE A 8 37.51 41.37 -67.20
CA PHE A 8 38.51 40.89 -66.23
C PHE A 8 38.80 41.92 -65.12
N ALA A 9 38.80 43.22 -65.46
CA ALA A 9 38.91 44.29 -64.48
C ALA A 9 37.68 44.38 -63.56
N LEU A 10 36.47 44.15 -64.10
CA LEU A 10 35.23 44.13 -63.31
C LEU A 10 35.18 42.93 -62.35
N VAL A 11 35.65 41.76 -62.80
CA VAL A 11 35.71 40.55 -61.96
C VAL A 11 36.78 40.68 -60.87
N ILE A 12 37.94 41.29 -61.15
CA ILE A 12 38.96 41.56 -60.12
C ILE A 12 38.48 42.63 -59.13
N LEU A 13 37.78 43.68 -59.58
CA LEU A 13 37.17 44.68 -58.68
C LEU A 13 36.01 44.08 -57.87
N LEU A 14 35.22 43.17 -58.43
CA LEU A 14 34.21 42.41 -57.67
C LEU A 14 34.85 41.43 -56.69
N CYS A 15 35.94 40.75 -57.05
CA CYS A 15 36.66 39.85 -56.15
C CYS A 15 37.37 40.63 -55.03
N ILE A 16 37.94 41.80 -55.30
CA ILE A 16 38.52 42.67 -54.26
C ILE A 16 37.41 43.31 -53.41
N ALA A 17 36.26 43.64 -53.98
CA ALA A 17 35.10 44.13 -53.23
C ALA A 17 34.43 43.02 -52.40
N VAL A 18 34.43 41.77 -52.87
CA VAL A 18 33.93 40.60 -52.13
C VAL A 18 34.93 40.16 -51.07
N ILE A 19 36.25 40.27 -51.31
CA ILE A 19 37.27 40.04 -50.28
C ILE A 19 37.22 41.16 -49.23
N ARG A 20 37.06 42.44 -49.64
CA ARG A 20 36.82 43.55 -48.70
C ARG A 20 35.48 43.50 -47.98
N ALA A 21 34.43 42.98 -48.60
CA ALA A 21 33.11 42.80 -47.96
C ALA A 21 33.03 41.54 -47.10
N LYS A 22 34.01 40.63 -47.19
CA LYS A 22 34.13 39.44 -46.33
C LYS A 22 35.13 39.61 -45.19
N GLU A 23 35.88 40.71 -45.17
CA GLU A 23 36.68 41.21 -44.03
C GLU A 23 35.97 42.32 -43.23
N THR A 24 34.66 42.49 -43.44
CA THR A 24 33.82 43.30 -42.56
C THR A 24 32.64 42.48 -42.04
N SER A 25 32.96 41.45 -41.26
CA SER A 25 32.06 40.98 -40.20
C SER A 25 32.81 41.18 -38.89
N SER A 26 32.69 42.38 -38.35
CA SER A 26 32.69 42.68 -36.92
C SER A 26 33.32 41.60 -36.03
N ASP A 27 34.64 41.66 -35.85
CA ASP A 27 35.19 41.62 -34.48
C ASP A 27 34.65 42.86 -33.76
N ASP A 28 33.33 42.93 -33.59
CA ASP A 28 32.76 43.75 -32.54
C ASP A 28 33.40 43.16 -31.29
N GLU A 29 34.19 43.96 -30.58
CA GLU A 29 34.50 43.69 -29.20
C GLU A 29 33.16 43.44 -28.50
N LEU A 30 32.76 42.17 -28.41
CA LEU A 30 31.60 41.74 -27.64
C LEU A 30 31.97 42.08 -26.21
N ASN A 31 31.60 43.28 -25.79
CA ASN A 31 31.73 43.72 -24.43
C ASN A 31 30.75 42.89 -23.62
N TYR A 32 31.30 41.94 -22.86
CA TYR A 32 30.52 41.13 -21.95
C TYR A 32 30.21 41.98 -20.72
N GLU A 33 28.95 42.05 -20.35
CA GLU A 33 28.55 42.68 -19.11
C GLU A 33 29.14 41.91 -17.92
N MET A 34 29.70 42.63 -16.97
CA MET A 34 30.27 42.10 -15.74
C MET A 34 29.40 42.55 -14.59
N ASP A 35 29.01 41.61 -13.73
CA ASP A 35 28.26 41.90 -12.52
C ASP A 35 28.96 41.24 -11.34
N GLU A 36 29.58 42.09 -10.50
CA GLU A 36 30.40 41.73 -9.33
C GLU A 36 31.47 40.66 -9.64
N GLY A 37 32.20 40.85 -10.74
CA GLY A 37 33.29 39.95 -11.17
C GLY A 37 32.84 38.71 -11.96
N VAL A 38 31.53 38.49 -12.10
CA VAL A 38 30.95 37.37 -12.85
C VAL A 38 30.45 37.85 -14.21
N VAL A 39 30.82 37.12 -15.27
CA VAL A 39 30.40 37.44 -16.64
C VAL A 39 28.90 37.15 -16.83
N VAL A 40 28.13 38.09 -17.36
CA VAL A 40 26.73 37.88 -17.71
C VAL A 40 26.63 37.42 -19.16
N LEU A 41 26.09 36.21 -19.36
CA LEU A 41 25.92 35.61 -20.68
C LEU A 41 24.44 35.56 -21.08
N THR A 42 24.22 35.72 -22.39
CA THR A 42 22.92 35.75 -23.06
C THR A 42 22.89 34.73 -24.19
N ASP A 43 21.71 34.39 -24.68
CA ASP A 43 21.49 33.47 -25.81
C ASP A 43 22.35 33.86 -27.04
N LYS A 44 22.67 35.15 -27.22
CA LYS A 44 23.44 35.68 -28.36
C LYS A 44 24.95 35.58 -28.23
N ASN A 45 25.50 35.68 -27.02
CA ASN A 45 26.94 35.84 -26.81
C ASN A 45 27.60 34.60 -26.16
N PHE A 46 26.80 33.64 -25.69
CA PHE A 46 27.27 32.48 -24.93
C PHE A 46 28.29 31.62 -25.69
N ASP A 47 27.98 31.21 -26.92
CA ASP A 47 28.87 30.33 -27.70
C ASP A 47 30.17 31.05 -28.10
N ALA A 48 30.10 32.33 -28.44
CA ALA A 48 31.28 33.15 -28.72
C ALA A 48 32.17 33.30 -27.48
N PHE A 49 31.57 33.47 -26.30
CA PHE A 49 32.27 33.53 -25.03
C PHE A 49 33.00 32.23 -24.73
N LEU A 50 32.31 31.07 -24.81
CA LEU A 50 32.93 29.77 -24.55
C LEU A 50 34.03 29.41 -25.56
N LYS A 51 33.92 29.87 -26.80
CA LYS A 51 34.99 29.69 -27.79
C LYS A 51 36.27 30.43 -27.41
N LYS A 52 36.15 31.62 -26.80
CA LYS A 52 37.29 32.42 -26.30
C LYS A 52 37.78 31.93 -24.93
N ASN A 53 36.87 31.41 -24.10
CA ASN A 53 37.11 30.95 -22.75
C ASN A 53 36.70 29.46 -22.62
N PRO A 54 37.50 28.55 -23.19
CA PRO A 54 37.13 27.13 -23.34
C PRO A 54 36.97 26.39 -22.01
N SER A 55 37.53 26.94 -20.93
CA SER A 55 37.33 26.49 -19.55
C SER A 55 36.54 27.56 -18.79
N THR A 56 35.29 27.28 -18.44
CA THR A 56 34.36 28.24 -17.81
C THR A 56 33.36 27.47 -16.95
N LEU A 57 33.10 27.95 -15.73
CA LEU A 57 31.98 27.50 -14.91
C LEU A 57 30.83 28.51 -15.03
N VAL A 58 29.63 28.05 -15.36
CA VAL A 58 28.44 28.87 -15.61
C VAL A 58 27.34 28.56 -14.60
N LYS A 59 26.81 29.59 -13.93
CA LYS A 59 25.65 29.54 -13.04
C LYS A 59 24.36 29.94 -13.77
N PHE A 60 23.47 28.98 -14.02
CA PHE A 60 22.10 29.22 -14.48
C PHE A 60 21.20 29.50 -13.28
N TYR A 61 20.54 30.67 -13.26
CA TYR A 61 19.79 31.14 -12.11
C TYR A 61 18.45 31.78 -12.49
N ALA A 62 17.64 32.08 -11.46
CA ALA A 62 16.43 32.89 -11.55
C ALA A 62 16.48 34.00 -10.49
N PRO A 63 16.14 35.27 -10.81
CA PRO A 63 16.27 36.41 -9.88
C PRO A 63 15.46 36.26 -8.58
N TRP A 64 14.33 35.55 -8.65
CA TRP A 64 13.43 35.33 -7.51
C TRP A 64 13.81 34.11 -6.66
N CYS A 65 14.77 33.28 -7.07
CA CYS A 65 15.15 32.06 -6.35
C CYS A 65 16.03 32.37 -5.13
N GLY A 66 15.54 32.01 -3.92
CA GLY A 66 16.27 32.22 -2.66
C GLY A 66 17.63 31.51 -2.62
N HIS A 67 17.74 30.28 -3.14
CA HIS A 67 19.03 29.58 -3.23
C HIS A 67 20.02 30.25 -4.18
N CYS A 68 19.54 30.91 -5.24
CA CYS A 68 20.40 31.68 -6.13
C CYS A 68 20.96 32.91 -5.43
N LYS A 69 20.11 33.62 -4.67
CA LYS A 69 20.52 34.77 -3.87
C LYS A 69 21.53 34.41 -2.79
N HIS A 70 21.40 33.23 -2.19
CA HIS A 70 22.37 32.75 -1.19
C HIS A 70 23.72 32.37 -1.80
N LEU A 71 23.71 31.74 -2.98
CA LEU A 71 24.94 31.36 -3.69
C LEU A 71 25.66 32.57 -4.34
N ALA A 72 24.92 33.61 -4.73
CA ALA A 72 25.47 34.77 -5.43
C ALA A 72 26.75 35.37 -4.78
N PRO A 73 26.75 35.78 -3.50
CA PRO A 73 27.92 36.38 -2.88
C PRO A 73 29.13 35.44 -2.82
N GLU A 74 28.91 34.14 -2.59
CA GLU A 74 30.00 33.15 -2.54
C GLU A 74 30.59 32.89 -3.93
N TYR A 75 29.74 32.85 -4.95
CA TYR A 75 30.14 32.68 -6.35
C TYR A 75 30.90 33.91 -6.88
N GLU A 76 30.50 35.11 -6.48
CA GLU A 76 31.18 36.38 -6.81
C GLU A 76 32.56 36.45 -6.16
N LYS A 77 32.68 36.14 -4.86
CA LYS A 77 33.98 36.06 -4.18
C LYS A 77 34.92 35.07 -4.87
N ALA A 78 34.42 33.87 -5.18
CA ALA A 78 35.20 32.84 -5.85
C ALA A 78 35.67 33.27 -7.24
N SER A 79 34.86 34.04 -7.99
CA SER A 79 35.20 34.50 -9.35
C SER A 79 36.52 35.28 -9.43
N SER A 80 36.87 35.99 -8.37
CA SER A 80 38.11 36.77 -8.29
C SER A 80 39.35 35.94 -7.92
N LYS A 81 39.16 34.67 -7.54
CA LYS A 81 40.21 33.80 -6.98
C LYS A 81 40.48 32.53 -7.77
N VAL A 82 39.64 32.23 -8.76
CA VAL A 82 39.85 31.08 -9.66
C VAL A 82 40.59 31.49 -10.93
N SER A 83 41.24 30.53 -11.57
CA SER A 83 42.08 30.71 -12.76
C SER A 83 41.29 30.75 -14.09
N ILE A 84 39.97 30.59 -14.03
CA ILE A 84 39.07 30.63 -15.18
C ILE A 84 37.93 31.63 -14.96
N PRO A 85 37.29 32.13 -16.04
CA PRO A 85 36.09 32.94 -15.90
C PRO A 85 34.93 32.17 -15.24
N LEU A 86 34.25 32.84 -14.30
CA LEU A 86 32.93 32.44 -13.85
C LEU A 86 31.88 33.27 -14.57
N ALA A 87 30.81 32.62 -15.01
CA ALA A 87 29.73 33.26 -15.73
C ALA A 87 28.36 32.95 -15.13
N LYS A 88 27.36 33.75 -15.46
CA LYS A 88 25.96 33.53 -15.06
C LYS A 88 25.01 33.80 -16.20
N VAL A 89 23.92 33.03 -16.22
CA VAL A 89 22.83 33.13 -17.20
C VAL A 89 21.52 33.20 -16.42
N ASP A 90 20.74 34.25 -16.63
CA ASP A 90 19.36 34.29 -16.16
C ASP A 90 18.51 33.41 -17.08
N ALA A 91 18.31 32.16 -16.69
CA ALA A 91 17.58 31.18 -17.49
C ALA A 91 16.06 31.43 -17.52
N THR A 92 15.57 32.44 -16.80
CA THR A 92 14.18 32.91 -16.93
C THR A 92 14.00 33.91 -18.07
N VAL A 93 15.09 34.53 -18.53
CA VAL A 93 15.14 35.45 -19.66
C VAL A 93 15.71 34.72 -20.88
N GLU A 94 16.87 34.08 -20.72
CA GLU A 94 17.64 33.39 -21.75
C GLU A 94 17.16 31.94 -21.89
N THR A 95 15.91 31.79 -22.34
CA THR A 95 15.19 30.52 -22.31
C THR A 95 15.73 29.49 -23.32
N GLU A 96 16.45 29.92 -24.37
CA GLU A 96 17.05 29.00 -25.33
C GLU A 96 18.21 28.24 -24.69
N LEU A 97 19.12 28.94 -23.99
CA LEU A 97 20.18 28.32 -23.21
C LEU A 97 19.62 27.45 -22.08
N GLY A 98 18.56 27.90 -21.39
CA GLY A 98 17.88 27.12 -20.35
C GLY A 98 17.35 25.78 -20.88
N LYS A 99 16.74 25.76 -22.08
CA LYS A 99 16.30 24.53 -22.75
C LYS A 99 17.48 23.70 -23.25
N ARG A 100 18.45 24.33 -23.92
CA ARG A 100 19.62 23.67 -24.53
C ARG A 100 20.43 22.87 -23.52
N PHE A 101 20.53 23.36 -22.29
CA PHE A 101 21.27 22.69 -21.21
C PHE A 101 20.37 22.04 -20.16
N GLU A 102 19.09 21.86 -20.50
CA GLU A 102 18.09 21.13 -19.70
C GLU A 102 18.02 21.61 -18.25
N ILE A 103 17.97 22.93 -18.04
CA ILE A 103 17.92 23.52 -16.71
C ILE A 103 16.52 23.33 -16.11
N GLN A 104 16.38 22.33 -15.23
CA GLN A 104 15.11 21.99 -14.56
C GLN A 104 14.95 22.65 -13.17
N GLY A 105 15.96 23.39 -12.70
CA GLY A 105 15.94 24.03 -11.38
C GLY A 105 17.08 25.01 -11.18
N TYR A 106 16.93 25.89 -10.17
CA TYR A 106 17.85 27.02 -9.95
C TYR A 106 18.38 27.05 -8.50
N PRO A 107 19.69 27.32 -8.28
CA PRO A 107 20.73 27.47 -9.31
C PRO A 107 21.23 26.10 -9.80
N THR A 108 21.54 26.02 -11.09
CA THR A 108 22.25 24.89 -11.71
C THR A 108 23.59 25.38 -12.26
N LEU A 109 24.68 24.71 -11.90
CA LEU A 109 26.03 25.09 -12.31
C LEU A 109 26.57 24.04 -13.29
N LYS A 110 27.12 24.51 -14.41
CA LYS A 110 27.62 23.70 -15.51
C LYS A 110 29.05 24.12 -15.83
N PHE A 111 29.95 23.17 -16.02
CA PHE A 111 31.37 23.42 -16.25
C PHE A 111 31.81 22.93 -17.63
N TRP A 112 32.52 23.79 -18.35
CA TRP A 112 33.24 23.46 -19.58
C TRP A 112 34.73 23.44 -19.29
N LYS A 113 35.45 22.48 -19.84
CA LYS A 113 36.91 22.36 -19.77
C LYS A 113 37.47 22.18 -21.16
N ASP A 114 38.42 23.03 -21.56
CA ASP A 114 39.15 22.94 -22.81
C ASP A 114 38.23 22.78 -24.05
N GLY A 115 37.06 23.43 -24.00
CA GLY A 115 36.03 23.41 -25.06
C GLY A 115 35.12 22.19 -25.01
N GLN A 116 35.31 21.27 -24.06
CA GLN A 116 34.49 20.09 -23.83
C GLN A 116 33.51 20.33 -22.67
N GLY A 117 32.31 19.78 -22.75
CA GLY A 117 31.27 19.90 -21.71
C GLY A 117 29.87 20.23 -22.27
N PRO A 118 28.90 20.54 -21.39
CA PRO A 118 29.09 20.74 -19.95
C PRO A 118 29.10 19.47 -19.12
N SER A 119 29.88 19.47 -18.04
CA SER A 119 29.68 18.60 -16.86
C SER A 119 28.89 19.33 -15.76
N ASP A 120 28.21 18.58 -14.90
CA ASP A 120 27.53 19.15 -13.74
C ASP A 120 28.55 19.51 -12.65
N TYR A 121 28.36 20.67 -12.02
CA TYR A 121 29.11 21.05 -10.83
C TYR A 121 28.53 20.38 -9.58
N ASP A 122 29.37 19.61 -8.87
CA ASP A 122 29.02 18.87 -7.66
C ASP A 122 29.82 19.28 -6.41
N GLY A 123 30.55 20.39 -6.50
CA GLY A 123 31.34 20.96 -5.39
C GLY A 123 30.52 21.69 -4.32
N GLY A 124 31.21 22.15 -3.27
CA GLY A 124 30.62 22.92 -2.17
C GLY A 124 30.17 24.31 -2.62
N ARG A 125 29.00 24.76 -2.18
CA ARG A 125 28.38 26.03 -2.63
C ARG A 125 28.84 27.27 -1.85
N ASP A 126 29.91 27.16 -1.08
CA ASP A 126 30.62 28.27 -0.45
C ASP A 126 31.86 28.66 -1.27
N GLU A 127 32.46 29.81 -0.97
CA GLU A 127 33.63 30.30 -1.68
C GLU A 127 34.77 29.28 -1.78
N ALA A 128 35.12 28.62 -0.67
CA ALA A 128 36.23 27.68 -0.61
C ALA A 128 35.96 26.43 -1.47
N GLY A 129 34.75 25.88 -1.38
CA GLY A 129 34.33 24.71 -2.15
C GLY A 129 34.27 24.97 -3.65
N ILE A 130 33.94 26.19 -4.07
CA ILE A 130 34.00 26.58 -5.48
C ILE A 130 35.44 26.66 -5.97
N ILE A 131 36.32 27.32 -5.22
CA ILE A 131 37.74 27.47 -5.58
C ILE A 131 38.42 26.11 -5.66
N GLU A 132 38.30 25.28 -4.63
CA GLU A 132 38.91 23.95 -4.58
C GLU A 132 38.45 23.07 -5.76
N TRP A 133 37.14 23.10 -6.04
CA TRP A 133 36.57 22.30 -7.13
C TRP A 133 37.06 22.79 -8.50
N VAL A 134 37.07 24.10 -8.74
CA VAL A 134 37.49 24.66 -10.03
C VAL A 134 38.98 24.43 -10.25
N GLU A 135 39.84 24.81 -9.29
CA GLU A 135 41.30 24.71 -9.44
C GLU A 135 41.76 23.26 -9.60
N SER A 136 41.17 22.33 -8.87
CA SER A 136 41.49 20.91 -9.04
C SER A 136 41.12 20.39 -10.44
N ARG A 137 40.03 20.88 -11.04
CA ARG A 137 39.54 20.42 -12.35
C ARG A 137 40.27 21.06 -13.52
N VAL A 138 40.81 22.26 -13.37
CA VAL A 138 41.58 22.97 -14.41
C VAL A 138 43.07 22.66 -14.37
N ASP A 139 43.57 21.99 -13.32
CA ASP A 139 44.94 21.47 -13.27
C ASP A 139 45.22 20.63 -14.54
N PRO A 140 46.28 20.93 -15.32
CA PRO A 140 46.69 20.15 -16.49
C PRO A 140 46.99 18.68 -16.17
N ASN A 141 47.33 18.38 -14.92
CA ASN A 141 47.57 17.02 -14.43
C ASN A 141 46.33 16.35 -13.84
N TYR A 142 45.18 17.05 -13.81
CA TYR A 142 43.93 16.47 -13.37
C TYR A 142 43.56 15.27 -14.26
N LYS A 143 43.66 14.08 -13.69
CA LYS A 143 43.06 12.88 -14.26
C LYS A 143 41.73 12.67 -13.56
N PRO A 144 40.60 12.57 -14.29
CA PRO A 144 39.37 12.11 -13.66
C PRO A 144 39.66 10.76 -12.99
N PRO A 145 39.09 10.50 -11.80
CA PRO A 145 39.19 9.20 -11.18
C PRO A 145 38.80 8.13 -12.21
N PRO A 146 39.56 7.03 -12.32
CA PRO A 146 39.15 5.93 -13.19
C PRO A 146 37.75 5.50 -12.77
N GLU A 147 36.82 5.45 -13.73
CA GLU A 147 35.50 4.87 -13.50
C GLU A 147 35.66 3.35 -13.36
N GLU A 148 35.45 2.84 -12.15
CA GLU A 148 35.37 1.41 -11.86
C GLU A 148 33.94 0.89 -12.01
N VAL A 149 32.95 1.78 -12.02
CA VAL A 149 31.56 1.42 -12.35
C VAL A 149 31.38 1.36 -13.86
N VAL A 150 31.04 0.18 -14.37
CA VAL A 150 30.87 -0.04 -15.81
C VAL A 150 29.51 0.49 -16.27
N THR A 151 29.48 1.28 -17.34
CA THR A 151 28.22 1.67 -17.99
C THR A 151 27.67 0.48 -18.78
N LEU A 152 26.49 0.02 -18.40
CA LEU A 152 25.83 -1.12 -19.00
C LEU A 152 24.69 -0.65 -19.92
N THR A 153 24.64 -1.24 -21.11
CA THR A 153 23.64 -1.04 -22.16
C THR A 153 23.07 -2.39 -22.55
N THR A 154 21.96 -2.41 -23.29
CA THR A 154 21.40 -3.68 -23.81
C THR A 154 22.44 -4.53 -24.56
N GLU A 155 23.43 -3.91 -25.20
CA GLU A 155 24.46 -4.60 -25.99
C GLU A 155 25.49 -5.36 -25.14
N ASN A 156 25.85 -4.85 -23.96
CA ASN A 156 26.93 -5.42 -23.14
C ASN A 156 26.45 -6.05 -21.83
N PHE A 157 25.18 -5.87 -21.47
CA PHE A 157 24.65 -6.24 -20.16
C PHE A 157 24.75 -7.74 -19.90
N ASP A 158 24.25 -8.56 -20.84
CA ASP A 158 24.18 -10.01 -20.68
C ASP A 158 25.60 -10.63 -20.61
N ASP A 159 26.53 -10.15 -21.42
CA ASP A 159 27.95 -10.56 -21.37
C ASP A 159 28.59 -10.16 -20.04
N PHE A 160 28.32 -8.95 -19.56
CA PHE A 160 28.90 -8.46 -18.31
C PHE A 160 28.45 -9.29 -17.10
N ILE A 161 27.15 -9.59 -17.00
CA ILE A 161 26.63 -10.38 -15.87
C ILE A 161 27.00 -11.87 -15.97
N THR A 162 27.23 -12.38 -17.18
CA THR A 162 27.62 -13.79 -17.39
C THR A 162 29.09 -14.00 -16.99
N ASN A 163 29.95 -13.02 -17.32
CA ASN A 163 31.38 -13.10 -17.03
C ASN A 163 31.76 -12.72 -15.59
N ASN A 164 30.80 -12.28 -14.78
CA ASN A 164 31.04 -11.87 -13.39
C ASN A 164 30.03 -12.55 -12.46
N GLU A 165 30.54 -13.43 -11.57
CA GLU A 165 29.72 -14.23 -10.65
C GLU A 165 28.80 -13.39 -9.74
N LEU A 166 29.24 -12.17 -9.37
CA LEU A 166 28.51 -11.28 -8.48
C LEU A 166 28.64 -9.82 -8.94
N VAL A 167 27.52 -9.27 -9.39
CA VAL A 167 27.40 -7.90 -9.89
C VAL A 167 26.37 -7.12 -9.09
N LEU A 168 26.65 -5.85 -8.80
CA LEU A 168 25.65 -4.90 -8.32
C LEU A 168 25.36 -3.89 -9.42
N VAL A 169 24.11 -3.82 -9.87
CA VAL A 169 23.67 -2.90 -10.93
C VAL A 169 22.80 -1.80 -10.36
N GLU A 170 23.16 -0.54 -10.61
CA GLU A 170 22.31 0.63 -10.40
C GLU A 170 21.52 0.94 -11.67
N PHE A 171 20.19 0.97 -11.58
CA PHE A 171 19.32 1.53 -12.60
C PHE A 171 18.95 2.96 -12.19
N TYR A 172 19.32 3.94 -13.00
CA TYR A 172 19.23 5.36 -12.66
C TYR A 172 18.55 6.17 -13.76
N ALA A 173 18.28 7.44 -13.43
CA ALA A 173 17.91 8.48 -14.37
C ALA A 173 18.79 9.72 -14.13
N PRO A 174 19.28 10.40 -15.18
CA PRO A 174 20.27 11.47 -15.04
C PRO A 174 19.73 12.69 -14.28
N TRP A 175 18.42 12.94 -14.34
CA TRP A 175 17.74 14.02 -13.62
C TRP A 175 17.38 13.68 -12.18
N CYS A 176 17.53 12.43 -11.74
CA CYS A 176 17.13 12.01 -10.39
C CYS A 176 18.15 12.47 -9.33
N GLY A 177 17.71 13.32 -8.40
CA GLY A 177 18.57 13.83 -7.32
C GLY A 177 19.13 12.73 -6.40
N HIS A 178 18.40 11.64 -6.16
CA HIS A 178 18.91 10.51 -5.38
C HIS A 178 19.99 9.72 -6.12
N CYS A 179 19.89 9.59 -7.45
CA CYS A 179 20.93 8.97 -8.29
C CYS A 179 22.19 9.82 -8.30
N LYS A 180 22.07 11.14 -8.46
CA LYS A 180 23.22 12.06 -8.39
C LYS A 180 23.97 11.96 -7.06
N LYS A 181 23.26 11.77 -5.94
CA LYS A 181 23.87 11.53 -4.61
C LYS A 181 24.53 10.16 -4.49
N LEU A 182 23.96 9.12 -5.10
CA LEU A 182 24.49 7.75 -5.04
C LEU A 182 25.73 7.57 -5.92
N ALA A 183 25.77 8.16 -7.11
CA ALA A 183 26.86 8.01 -8.07
C ALA A 183 28.28 8.11 -7.45
N PRO A 184 28.64 9.15 -6.66
CA PRO A 184 29.97 9.22 -6.04
C PRO A 184 30.21 8.13 -4.99
N GLU A 185 29.19 7.70 -4.24
CA GLU A 185 29.31 6.63 -3.25
C GLU A 185 29.43 5.25 -3.92
N PHE A 186 28.74 5.05 -5.04
CA PHE A 186 28.78 3.83 -5.84
C PHE A 186 30.16 3.64 -6.49
N GLU A 187 30.73 4.71 -7.03
CA GLU A 187 32.09 4.72 -7.59
C GLU A 187 33.15 4.44 -6.51
N LYS A 188 33.08 5.12 -5.36
CA LYS A 188 33.95 4.82 -4.20
C LYS A 188 33.85 3.36 -3.74
N ALA A 189 32.64 2.77 -3.78
CA ALA A 189 32.45 1.38 -3.41
C ALA A 189 33.13 0.43 -4.40
N ALA A 190 33.00 0.69 -5.71
CA ALA A 190 33.64 -0.09 -6.77
C ALA A 190 35.18 -0.07 -6.62
N GLN A 191 35.75 1.12 -6.40
CA GLN A 191 37.18 1.30 -6.14
C GLN A 191 37.66 0.55 -4.90
N LYS A 192 36.93 0.65 -3.78
CA LYS A 192 37.26 -0.08 -2.54
C LYS A 192 37.21 -1.59 -2.72
N LEU A 193 36.19 -2.12 -3.38
CA LEU A 193 36.07 -3.55 -3.67
C LEU A 193 37.24 -4.05 -4.52
N LYS A 194 37.59 -3.31 -5.59
CA LYS A 194 38.75 -3.64 -6.42
C LYS A 194 40.07 -3.59 -5.65
N ALA A 195 40.29 -2.56 -4.83
CA ALA A 195 41.49 -2.42 -4.01
C ALA A 195 41.64 -3.55 -2.97
N GLN A 196 40.53 -4.13 -2.51
CA GLN A 196 40.50 -5.31 -1.64
C GLN A 196 40.72 -6.64 -2.37
N GLY A 197 40.95 -6.61 -3.69
CA GLY A 197 41.07 -7.81 -4.52
C GLY A 197 39.75 -8.54 -4.74
N SER A 198 38.60 -7.88 -4.51
CA SER A 198 37.28 -8.47 -4.72
C SER A 198 36.99 -8.69 -6.20
N LYS A 199 36.35 -9.81 -6.50
CA LYS A 199 35.79 -10.11 -7.83
C LYS A 199 34.44 -9.43 -8.08
N VAL A 200 33.84 -8.82 -7.05
CA VAL A 200 32.57 -8.10 -7.21
C VAL A 200 32.74 -6.98 -8.23
N ARG A 201 31.77 -6.83 -9.13
CA ARG A 201 31.70 -5.73 -10.09
C ARG A 201 30.46 -4.89 -9.88
N LEU A 202 30.59 -3.60 -10.16
CA LEU A 202 29.50 -2.64 -10.12
C LEU A 202 29.24 -2.12 -11.53
N GLY A 203 27.97 -1.97 -11.88
CA GLY A 203 27.55 -1.40 -13.16
C GLY A 203 26.38 -0.44 -13.01
N LYS A 204 26.23 0.47 -13.96
CA LYS A 204 25.14 1.47 -14.01
C LYS A 204 24.40 1.39 -15.34
N VAL A 205 23.08 1.46 -15.31
CA VAL A 205 22.19 1.48 -16.48
C VAL A 205 21.34 2.75 -16.42
N ASP A 206 21.42 3.59 -17.44
CA ASP A 206 20.46 4.67 -17.62
C ASP A 206 19.16 4.07 -18.15
N ALA A 207 18.20 3.87 -17.25
CA ALA A 207 16.92 3.24 -17.57
C ALA A 207 15.94 4.21 -18.28
N THR A 208 16.32 5.47 -18.49
CA THR A 208 15.57 6.40 -19.35
C THR A 208 15.88 6.16 -20.83
N ILE A 209 17.08 5.64 -21.12
CA ILE A 209 17.55 5.24 -22.44
C ILE A 209 17.28 3.74 -22.65
N GLU A 210 17.80 2.90 -21.75
CA GLU A 210 17.73 1.43 -21.78
C GLU A 210 16.41 0.91 -21.18
N LYS A 211 15.29 1.35 -21.75
CA LYS A 211 13.93 1.09 -21.20
C LYS A 211 13.60 -0.40 -21.10
N ASP A 212 14.09 -1.21 -22.03
CA ASP A 212 13.85 -2.65 -22.04
C ASP A 212 14.56 -3.34 -20.88
N LEU A 213 15.80 -2.94 -20.57
CA LEU A 213 16.50 -3.40 -19.36
C LEU A 213 15.76 -2.93 -18.09
N GLY A 214 15.34 -1.67 -18.04
CA GLY A 214 14.54 -1.16 -16.92
C GLY A 214 13.27 -1.97 -16.67
N THR A 215 12.53 -2.29 -17.73
CA THR A 215 11.31 -3.10 -17.67
C THR A 215 11.61 -4.55 -17.28
N LYS A 216 12.60 -5.19 -17.94
CA LYS A 216 13.05 -6.57 -17.67
C LYS A 216 13.38 -6.76 -16.20
N TYR A 217 14.01 -5.77 -15.56
CA TYR A 217 14.41 -5.81 -14.16
C TYR A 217 13.41 -5.16 -13.18
N GLY A 218 12.22 -4.79 -13.64
CA GLY A 218 11.13 -4.31 -12.79
C GLY A 218 11.43 -2.98 -12.10
N VAL A 219 12.09 -2.06 -12.81
CA VAL A 219 12.42 -0.72 -12.29
C VAL A 219 11.19 0.16 -12.34
N SER A 220 10.67 0.53 -11.18
CA SER A 220 9.49 1.41 -11.02
C SER A 220 9.83 2.78 -10.41
N GLY A 221 11.10 3.01 -10.05
CA GLY A 221 11.61 4.25 -9.49
C GLY A 221 13.13 4.28 -9.45
N TYR A 222 13.71 5.45 -9.18
CA TYR A 222 15.16 5.66 -9.25
C TYR A 222 15.74 6.20 -7.92
N PRO A 223 16.94 5.77 -7.51
CA PRO A 223 17.67 4.63 -8.05
C PRO A 223 17.01 3.30 -7.63
N THR A 224 17.03 2.32 -8.53
CA THR A 224 16.75 0.91 -8.20
C THR A 224 18.05 0.13 -8.33
N MET A 225 18.43 -0.61 -7.28
CA MET A 225 19.67 -1.39 -7.28
C MET A 225 19.35 -2.89 -7.26
N LYS A 226 20.02 -3.67 -8.11
CA LYS A 226 19.84 -5.12 -8.20
C LYS A 226 21.17 -5.83 -8.00
N VAL A 227 21.17 -6.86 -7.16
CA VAL A 227 22.27 -7.82 -7.06
C VAL A 227 22.02 -8.92 -8.09
N ILE A 228 22.98 -9.14 -8.97
CA ILE A 228 22.97 -10.23 -9.94
C ILE A 228 24.03 -11.22 -9.51
N ARG A 229 23.62 -12.47 -9.29
CA ARG A 229 24.53 -13.54 -8.88
C ARG A 229 24.22 -14.81 -9.62
N ASN A 230 25.21 -15.40 -10.28
CA ASN A 230 25.04 -16.63 -11.07
C ASN A 230 23.79 -16.51 -11.99
N ALA A 231 23.68 -15.38 -12.69
CA ALA A 231 22.54 -14.98 -13.53
C ALA A 231 21.16 -14.83 -12.83
N ARG A 232 21.06 -15.03 -11.52
CA ARG A 232 19.85 -14.76 -10.72
C ARG A 232 19.84 -13.31 -10.23
N ARG A 233 18.64 -12.72 -10.16
CA ARG A 233 18.44 -11.31 -9.75
C ARG A 233 17.81 -11.24 -8.36
N PHE A 234 18.33 -10.34 -7.54
CA PHE A 234 17.83 -10.05 -6.20
C PHE A 234 17.79 -8.54 -5.97
N ASP A 235 16.91 -8.09 -5.09
CA ASP A 235 16.86 -6.70 -4.69
C ASP A 235 18.02 -6.36 -3.74
N TYR A 236 18.60 -5.18 -3.94
CA TYR A 236 19.59 -4.64 -3.01
C TYR A 236 18.89 -3.94 -1.85
N ASN A 237 19.03 -4.49 -0.65
CA ASN A 237 18.42 -3.98 0.58
C ASN A 237 19.44 -3.37 1.55
N GLY A 238 20.65 -3.06 1.06
CA GLY A 238 21.73 -2.49 1.86
C GLY A 238 21.72 -0.95 1.92
N PRO A 239 22.61 -0.36 2.75
CA PRO A 239 22.81 1.08 2.82
C PRO A 239 23.46 1.64 1.55
N ARG A 240 23.13 2.87 1.16
CA ARG A 240 23.56 3.47 -0.12
C ARG A 240 24.92 4.19 -0.05
N GLU A 241 25.52 4.24 1.12
CA GLU A 241 26.86 4.79 1.35
C GLU A 241 27.93 3.78 0.94
N ALA A 242 29.10 4.25 0.50
CA ALA A 242 30.15 3.39 -0.04
C ALA A 242 30.56 2.27 0.92
N ALA A 243 30.70 2.59 2.21
CA ALA A 243 31.05 1.58 3.23
C ALA A 243 29.94 0.53 3.41
N GLY A 244 28.67 0.94 3.32
CA GLY A 244 27.52 0.05 3.39
C GLY A 244 27.44 -0.88 2.18
N ILE A 245 27.66 -0.35 0.97
CA ILE A 245 27.72 -1.12 -0.27
C ILE A 245 28.85 -2.15 -0.22
N VAL A 246 30.07 -1.73 0.15
CA VAL A 246 31.22 -2.64 0.28
C VAL A 246 30.90 -3.74 1.27
N LYS A 247 30.46 -3.41 2.49
CA LYS A 247 30.13 -4.40 3.53
C LYS A 247 29.05 -5.38 3.04
N TYR A 248 27.98 -4.87 2.45
CA TYR A 248 26.89 -5.69 1.94
C TYR A 248 27.39 -6.65 0.86
N MET A 249 28.08 -6.14 -0.17
CA MET A 249 28.53 -6.95 -1.29
C MET A 249 29.65 -7.92 -0.93
N THR A 250 30.53 -7.57 0.02
CA THR A 250 31.48 -8.51 0.61
C THR A 250 30.74 -9.66 1.31
N GLU A 251 29.69 -9.38 2.07
CA GLU A 251 28.83 -10.43 2.62
C GLU A 251 28.12 -11.25 1.52
N GLN A 252 27.71 -10.61 0.42
CA GLN A 252 27.14 -11.30 -0.75
C GLN A 252 28.12 -12.23 -1.45
N SER A 253 29.43 -11.97 -1.36
CA SER A 253 30.47 -12.81 -1.96
C SER A 253 30.77 -14.09 -1.17
N LYS A 254 30.28 -14.20 0.07
CA LYS A 254 30.42 -15.42 0.86
C LYS A 254 29.44 -16.51 0.39
N PRO A 255 29.81 -17.80 0.52
CA PRO A 255 28.91 -18.92 0.24
C PRO A 255 27.58 -18.78 0.97
N ALA A 256 26.46 -19.05 0.29
CA ALA A 256 25.15 -18.99 0.93
C ALA A 256 24.94 -20.08 2.01
N ALA A 257 25.56 -21.24 1.84
CA ALA A 257 25.67 -22.26 2.87
C ALA A 257 27.13 -22.43 3.32
N THR A 258 27.38 -22.33 4.62
CA THR A 258 28.73 -22.49 5.17
C THR A 258 29.12 -23.97 5.25
N LYS A 259 30.29 -24.34 4.72
CA LYS A 259 30.86 -25.68 4.88
C LYS A 259 31.41 -25.86 6.31
N LEU A 260 30.82 -26.80 7.05
CA LEU A 260 31.14 -27.09 8.44
C LEU A 260 31.95 -28.38 8.52
N THR A 261 33.25 -28.24 8.78
CA THR A 261 34.21 -29.35 8.64
C THR A 261 34.31 -30.27 9.85
N LYS A 262 33.90 -29.80 11.03
CA LYS A 262 33.98 -30.55 12.29
C LYS A 262 32.71 -30.36 13.12
N LEU A 263 32.36 -31.37 13.91
CA LEU A 263 31.24 -31.32 14.85
C LEU A 263 31.22 -30.05 15.72
N LYS A 264 32.38 -29.62 16.23
CA LYS A 264 32.50 -28.39 17.04
C LYS A 264 32.16 -27.12 16.27
N ASP A 265 32.40 -27.08 14.95
CA ASP A 265 32.05 -25.94 14.10
C ASP A 265 30.53 -25.84 13.99
N ILE A 266 29.86 -26.99 13.83
CA ILE A 266 28.39 -27.08 13.79
C ILE A 266 27.79 -26.61 15.11
N GLU A 267 28.30 -27.10 16.25
CA GLU A 267 27.83 -26.69 17.58
C GLU A 267 27.94 -25.18 17.83
N ARG A 268 29.00 -24.54 17.31
CA ARG A 268 29.19 -23.07 17.38
C ARG A 268 28.32 -22.32 16.39
N PHE A 269 27.96 -22.95 15.28
CA PHE A 269 27.12 -22.38 14.23
C PHE A 269 25.62 -22.39 14.59
N MET A 270 25.21 -23.25 15.51
CA MET A 270 23.82 -23.33 16.00
C MET A 270 23.39 -22.01 16.65
N SER A 271 22.37 -21.38 16.06
CA SER A 271 21.74 -20.21 16.65
C SER A 271 20.92 -20.57 17.89
N LYS A 272 20.90 -19.63 18.85
CA LYS A 272 20.11 -19.74 20.07
C LYS A 272 18.70 -19.17 19.91
N ASP A 273 18.48 -18.25 18.97
CA ASP A 273 17.26 -17.43 18.84
C ASP A 273 16.59 -17.53 17.45
N ASP A 274 17.22 -18.16 16.46
CA ASP A 274 16.64 -18.51 15.17
C ASP A 274 16.98 -19.96 14.80
N VAL A 275 16.29 -20.50 13.79
CA VAL A 275 16.58 -21.86 13.32
C VAL A 275 17.95 -21.95 12.65
N THR A 276 18.55 -23.12 12.71
CA THR A 276 19.78 -23.45 11.99
C THR A 276 19.50 -24.59 11.02
N ILE A 277 19.88 -24.44 9.76
CA ILE A 277 19.61 -25.44 8.72
C ILE A 277 20.93 -26.07 8.31
N ILE A 278 21.08 -27.37 8.53
CA ILE A 278 22.29 -28.11 8.16
C ILE A 278 21.95 -29.23 7.17
N GLY A 279 22.60 -29.21 6.01
CA GLY A 279 22.61 -30.34 5.08
C GLY A 279 23.72 -31.34 5.41
N PHE A 280 23.36 -32.62 5.47
CA PHE A 280 24.26 -33.74 5.73
C PHE A 280 24.51 -34.48 4.43
N PHE A 281 25.61 -34.15 3.76
CA PHE A 281 25.94 -34.71 2.45
C PHE A 281 27.24 -35.48 2.51
N ALA A 282 27.23 -36.73 2.01
CA ALA A 282 28.44 -37.54 1.92
C ALA A 282 29.40 -36.98 0.84
N THR A 283 28.84 -36.37 -0.21
CA THR A 283 29.53 -35.77 -1.35
C THR A 283 28.80 -34.50 -1.80
N GLU A 284 29.50 -33.60 -2.50
CA GLU A 284 28.97 -32.32 -2.98
C GLU A 284 28.54 -32.37 -4.47
N ASP A 285 28.33 -33.57 -5.00
CA ASP A 285 27.96 -33.85 -6.41
C ASP A 285 26.55 -34.44 -6.56
N SER A 286 25.77 -34.48 -5.46
CA SER A 286 24.42 -35.02 -5.48
C SER A 286 23.40 -33.96 -5.90
N SER A 287 22.34 -34.37 -6.58
CA SER A 287 21.22 -33.48 -6.93
C SER A 287 20.55 -32.85 -5.69
N ALA A 288 20.58 -33.54 -4.54
CA ALA A 288 20.11 -33.00 -3.28
C ALA A 288 21.01 -31.87 -2.74
N PHE A 289 22.34 -31.99 -2.92
CA PHE A 289 23.27 -30.92 -2.58
C PHE A 289 23.07 -29.70 -3.50
N GLU A 290 22.91 -29.92 -4.81
CA GLU A 290 22.60 -28.84 -5.76
C GLU A 290 21.32 -28.10 -5.38
N ALA A 291 20.22 -28.83 -5.14
CA ALA A 291 18.95 -28.25 -4.71
C ALA A 291 19.07 -27.48 -3.39
N PHE A 292 19.84 -27.99 -2.43
CA PHE A 292 20.10 -27.30 -1.16
C PHE A 292 20.92 -26.03 -1.35
N SER A 293 21.98 -26.07 -2.16
CA SER A 293 22.81 -24.93 -2.51
C SER A 293 21.99 -23.83 -3.19
N ASP A 294 21.14 -24.21 -4.15
CA ASP A 294 20.22 -23.31 -4.81
C ASP A 294 19.22 -22.66 -3.85
N SER A 295 18.65 -23.46 -2.96
CA SER A 295 17.73 -22.96 -1.93
C SER A 295 18.44 -22.00 -0.98
N ALA A 296 19.67 -22.31 -0.56
CA ALA A 296 20.47 -21.43 0.28
C ALA A 296 20.75 -20.10 -0.39
N GLU A 297 21.09 -20.10 -1.68
CA GLU A 297 21.28 -18.86 -2.46
C GLU A 297 20.02 -18.00 -2.49
N MET A 298 18.85 -18.61 -2.69
CA MET A 298 17.56 -17.91 -2.69
C MET A 298 17.18 -17.36 -1.31
N LEU A 299 17.61 -18.03 -0.24
CA LEU A 299 17.17 -17.78 1.12
C LEU A 299 18.19 -17.08 2.01
N ARG A 300 19.39 -16.75 1.54
CA ARG A 300 20.48 -16.20 2.36
C ARG A 300 20.19 -14.86 3.05
N GLU A 301 19.22 -14.09 2.57
CA GLU A 301 18.74 -12.90 3.29
C GLU A 301 17.74 -13.26 4.40
N GLU A 302 16.99 -14.35 4.21
CA GLU A 302 16.03 -14.86 5.18
C GLU A 302 16.71 -15.69 6.28
N PHE A 303 17.68 -16.55 5.95
CA PHE A 303 18.36 -17.46 6.86
C PHE A 303 19.87 -17.20 6.84
N LYS A 304 20.42 -16.70 7.95
CA LYS A 304 21.86 -16.44 8.08
C LYS A 304 22.66 -17.67 8.56
N THR A 305 21.97 -18.71 9.02
CA THR A 305 22.52 -19.92 9.64
C THR A 305 22.20 -21.16 8.80
N MET A 306 22.54 -21.11 7.51
CA MET A 306 22.53 -22.28 6.62
C MET A 306 23.94 -22.82 6.45
N GLY A 307 24.12 -24.12 6.64
CA GLY A 307 25.40 -24.79 6.49
C GLY A 307 25.26 -26.22 5.97
N HIS A 308 26.38 -26.84 5.66
CA HIS A 308 26.42 -28.24 5.28
C HIS A 308 27.67 -28.93 5.82
N THR A 309 27.60 -30.24 5.99
CA THR A 309 28.71 -31.03 6.52
C THR A 309 28.80 -32.39 5.87
N SER A 310 30.03 -32.91 5.81
CA SER A 310 30.37 -34.28 5.47
C SER A 310 31.09 -34.99 6.64
N ASP A 311 31.11 -34.38 7.84
CA ASP A 311 31.85 -34.91 9.00
C ASP A 311 31.15 -36.17 9.57
N PRO A 312 31.79 -37.35 9.56
CA PRO A 312 31.19 -38.58 10.09
C PRO A 312 30.77 -38.47 11.57
N ALA A 313 31.47 -37.66 12.37
CA ALA A 313 31.10 -37.45 13.77
C ALA A 313 29.77 -36.68 13.91
N ALA A 314 29.51 -35.74 13.00
CA ALA A 314 28.25 -35.03 12.92
C ALA A 314 27.11 -35.96 12.53
N PHE A 315 27.29 -36.76 11.48
CA PHE A 315 26.31 -37.78 11.06
C PHE A 315 25.92 -38.68 12.23
N LYS A 316 26.92 -39.21 12.95
CA LYS A 316 26.68 -40.06 14.13
C LYS A 316 25.98 -39.32 15.28
N LYS A 317 26.32 -38.05 15.54
CA LYS A 317 25.76 -37.28 16.66
C LYS A 317 24.26 -37.06 16.53
N TRP A 318 23.77 -36.82 15.32
CA TRP A 318 22.37 -36.51 15.03
C TRP A 318 21.60 -37.65 14.35
N ASP A 319 22.21 -38.84 14.25
CA ASP A 319 21.65 -39.99 13.53
C ASP A 319 21.21 -39.63 12.09
N ALA A 320 21.99 -38.76 11.45
CA ALA A 320 21.70 -38.25 10.12
C ALA A 320 22.13 -39.24 9.05
N LYS A 321 21.33 -39.33 7.98
CA LYS A 321 21.59 -40.13 6.78
C LYS A 321 22.15 -39.25 5.66
N PRO A 322 22.83 -39.83 4.66
CA PRO A 322 23.20 -39.10 3.46
C PRO A 322 21.99 -38.40 2.82
N ASN A 323 22.17 -37.12 2.48
CA ASN A 323 21.18 -36.21 1.94
C ASN A 323 20.08 -35.76 2.92
N ASP A 324 20.22 -36.04 4.22
CA ASP A 324 19.36 -35.41 5.23
C ASP A 324 19.60 -33.90 5.26
N ILE A 325 18.53 -33.12 5.22
CA ILE A 325 18.56 -31.68 5.48
C ILE A 325 17.75 -31.44 6.74
N ILE A 326 18.40 -30.92 7.77
CA ILE A 326 17.81 -30.81 9.11
C ILE A 326 17.65 -29.34 9.49
N ILE A 327 16.42 -28.96 9.85
CA ILE A 327 16.13 -27.71 10.55
C ILE A 327 16.25 -27.99 12.04
N PHE A 328 17.17 -27.32 12.71
CA PHE A 328 17.32 -27.33 14.16
C PHE A 328 16.60 -26.12 14.76
N TYR A 329 15.67 -26.37 15.68
CA TYR A 329 15.00 -25.28 16.39
C TYR A 329 15.94 -24.64 17.42
N PRO A 330 15.85 -23.31 17.60
CA PRO A 330 16.65 -22.56 18.55
C PRO A 330 16.49 -23.11 19.97
N SER A 331 17.62 -23.32 20.66
CA SER A 331 17.64 -23.87 22.02
C SER A 331 16.83 -23.05 23.04
N LEU A 332 16.69 -21.73 22.83
CA LEU A 332 15.86 -20.88 23.69
C LEU A 332 14.37 -21.21 23.61
N PHE A 333 13.91 -21.83 22.51
CA PHE A 333 12.49 -22.10 22.28
C PHE A 333 12.17 -23.60 22.26
N HIS A 334 13.04 -24.47 22.76
CA HIS A 334 12.72 -25.89 22.90
C HIS A 334 11.52 -26.09 23.82
N SER A 335 10.65 -27.04 23.47
CA SER A 335 9.51 -27.44 24.30
C SER A 335 9.35 -28.96 24.27
N LYS A 336 8.55 -29.49 25.20
CA LYS A 336 8.17 -30.92 25.21
C LYS A 336 7.03 -31.24 24.23
N PHE A 337 6.44 -30.22 23.60
CA PHE A 337 5.26 -30.35 22.75
C PHE A 337 5.60 -30.46 21.26
N GLU A 338 6.88 -30.31 20.90
CA GLU A 338 7.37 -30.41 19.53
C GLU A 338 8.78 -31.05 19.49
N PRO A 339 9.18 -31.66 18.37
CA PRO A 339 10.55 -32.16 18.22
C PRO A 339 11.55 -30.99 18.18
N LYS A 340 12.80 -31.22 18.63
CA LYS A 340 13.87 -30.20 18.61
C LYS A 340 14.42 -29.91 17.21
N SER A 341 14.10 -30.75 16.24
CA SER A 341 14.51 -30.61 14.85
C SER A 341 13.52 -31.28 13.92
N ARG A 342 13.59 -30.94 12.63
CA ARG A 342 12.84 -31.62 11.56
C ARG A 342 13.77 -31.96 10.42
N THR A 343 13.70 -33.21 9.99
CA THR A 343 14.53 -33.75 8.91
C THR A 343 13.73 -33.86 7.63
N TYR A 344 14.36 -33.47 6.53
CA TYR A 344 13.89 -33.67 5.17
C TYR A 344 14.85 -34.59 4.43
N ASN A 345 14.33 -35.68 3.87
CA ASN A 345 15.08 -36.60 3.01
C ASN A 345 14.11 -37.23 1.99
N LYS A 346 13.86 -36.48 0.91
CA LYS A 346 13.08 -36.94 -0.24
C LYS A 346 14.05 -37.25 -1.38
N ALA A 347 13.88 -38.40 -2.03
CA ALA A 347 14.62 -38.70 -3.25
C ALA A 347 14.29 -37.68 -4.36
N ALA A 348 15.31 -37.23 -5.09
CA ALA A 348 15.16 -36.22 -6.14
C ALA A 348 14.48 -34.91 -5.67
N ALA A 349 14.83 -34.45 -4.46
CA ALA A 349 14.39 -33.17 -3.94
C ALA A 349 14.77 -32.02 -4.88
N THR A 350 13.83 -31.12 -5.17
CA THR A 350 14.11 -29.89 -5.91
C THR A 350 14.32 -28.71 -4.97
N SER A 351 14.81 -27.58 -5.49
CA SER A 351 14.94 -26.36 -4.68
C SER A 351 13.57 -25.88 -4.18
N GLU A 352 12.52 -25.99 -4.99
CA GLU A 352 11.15 -25.60 -4.64
C GLU A 352 10.59 -26.44 -3.49
N ASP A 353 10.85 -27.75 -3.50
CA ASP A 353 10.47 -28.63 -2.40
C ASP A 353 11.12 -28.18 -1.08
N LEU A 354 12.42 -27.83 -1.12
CA LEU A 354 13.17 -27.37 0.05
C LEU A 354 12.70 -25.99 0.52
N LEU A 355 12.46 -25.03 -0.38
CA LEU A 355 11.88 -23.74 -0.04
C LEU A 355 10.53 -23.89 0.68
N ALA A 356 9.67 -24.79 0.19
CA ALA A 356 8.39 -25.07 0.82
C ALA A 356 8.57 -25.69 2.22
N PHE A 357 9.49 -26.64 2.36
CA PHE A 357 9.83 -27.27 3.64
C PHE A 357 10.36 -26.24 4.65
N PHE A 358 11.33 -25.41 4.27
CA PHE A 358 11.89 -24.38 5.14
C PHE A 358 10.83 -23.37 5.59
N ARG A 359 10.01 -22.86 4.66
CA ARG A 359 8.94 -21.89 4.99
C ARG A 359 7.85 -22.48 5.89
N GLU A 360 7.57 -23.78 5.78
CA GLU A 360 6.57 -24.43 6.64
C GLU A 360 7.10 -24.74 8.05
N HIS A 361 8.40 -25.02 8.18
CA HIS A 361 8.95 -25.64 9.38
C HIS A 361 9.97 -24.80 10.14
N SER A 362 10.22 -23.54 9.74
CA SER A 362 11.21 -22.68 10.39
C SER A 362 10.69 -21.84 11.55
N ALA A 363 9.44 -22.04 11.98
CA ALA A 363 8.90 -21.45 13.20
C ALA A 363 8.71 -22.55 14.25
N PRO A 364 9.25 -22.40 15.48
CA PRO A 364 8.85 -23.24 16.61
C PRO A 364 7.36 -23.10 16.90
N LEU A 365 6.79 -24.02 17.68
CA LEU A 365 5.38 -23.99 18.08
C LEU A 365 4.97 -22.65 18.70
N VAL A 366 5.85 -22.11 19.55
CA VAL A 366 5.80 -20.72 20.03
C VAL A 366 7.22 -20.17 20.01
N GLY A 367 7.56 -19.42 18.96
CA GLY A 367 8.84 -18.70 18.86
C GLY A 367 8.69 -17.20 19.12
N LYS A 368 9.81 -16.47 19.14
CA LYS A 368 9.80 -15.01 19.12
C LYS A 368 9.60 -14.49 17.69
N MET A 369 8.54 -13.71 17.50
CA MET A 369 8.33 -12.91 16.29
C MET A 369 8.99 -11.54 16.46
N THR A 370 9.70 -11.11 15.43
CA THR A 370 10.35 -9.81 15.29
C THR A 370 10.00 -9.24 13.92
N LYS A 371 10.18 -7.94 13.68
CA LYS A 371 9.98 -7.33 12.36
C LYS A 371 10.86 -7.97 11.28
N LYS A 372 12.04 -8.47 11.67
CA LYS A 372 12.97 -9.13 10.76
C LYS A 372 12.47 -10.50 10.27
N ASN A 373 11.79 -11.26 11.12
CA ASN A 373 11.38 -12.63 10.81
C ASN A 373 9.86 -12.79 10.56
N ALA A 374 9.04 -11.78 10.89
CA ALA A 374 7.59 -11.84 10.73
C ALA A 374 7.16 -12.17 9.29
N ALA A 375 7.79 -11.50 8.32
CA ALA A 375 7.48 -11.65 6.90
C ALA A 375 7.93 -12.99 6.28
N THR A 376 8.74 -13.78 6.99
CA THR A 376 9.33 -15.02 6.44
C THR A 376 8.97 -16.27 7.25
N ARG A 377 8.84 -16.15 8.57
CA ARG A 377 8.52 -17.27 9.49
C ARG A 377 7.05 -17.31 9.90
N TYR A 378 6.39 -16.16 9.99
CA TYR A 378 5.05 -16.03 10.57
C TYR A 378 3.99 -15.59 9.53
N THR A 379 4.13 -16.09 8.31
CA THR A 379 3.27 -15.76 7.17
C THR A 379 1.95 -16.53 7.17
N LYS A 380 1.93 -17.74 7.73
CA LYS A 380 0.73 -18.60 7.73
C LYS A 380 -0.27 -18.17 8.79
N LYS A 381 -1.54 -18.12 8.38
CA LYS A 381 -2.69 -17.74 9.22
C LYS A 381 -3.63 -18.94 9.40
N PRO A 382 -4.39 -19.03 10.51
CA PRO A 382 -4.48 -18.04 11.59
C PRO A 382 -3.22 -18.00 12.48
N LEU A 383 -2.72 -16.80 12.76
CA LEU A 383 -1.56 -16.56 13.63
C LEU A 383 -2.01 -15.82 14.88
N VAL A 384 -1.75 -16.40 16.04
CA VAL A 384 -1.97 -15.80 17.36
C VAL A 384 -0.65 -15.23 17.84
N VAL A 385 -0.62 -13.93 18.15
CA VAL A 385 0.56 -13.26 18.69
C VAL A 385 0.24 -12.69 20.05
N VAL A 386 1.05 -13.05 21.04
CA VAL A 386 0.99 -12.50 22.40
C VAL A 386 2.15 -11.53 22.57
N TYR A 387 1.84 -10.27 22.89
CA TYR A 387 2.77 -9.18 23.05
C TYR A 387 2.97 -8.87 24.53
N TYR A 388 4.22 -8.77 24.93
CA TYR A 388 4.71 -8.33 26.24
C TYR A 388 6.16 -7.90 26.07
N ASN A 389 6.88 -7.58 27.14
CA ASN A 389 8.34 -7.37 27.10
C ASN A 389 9.09 -8.69 26.86
N ALA A 390 9.00 -9.23 25.65
CA ALA A 390 9.52 -10.52 25.24
C ALA A 390 11.03 -10.47 24.96
N ASP A 391 11.83 -10.19 25.99
CA ASP A 391 13.30 -10.20 25.91
C ASP A 391 13.92 -11.52 26.41
N PHE A 392 14.55 -12.26 25.49
CA PHE A 392 15.25 -13.52 25.77
C PHE A 392 16.76 -13.34 25.97
N SER A 393 17.23 -12.09 26.13
CA SER A 393 18.57 -11.77 26.61
C SER A 393 18.82 -12.39 27.98
N VAL A 394 20.09 -12.59 28.33
CA VAL A 394 20.46 -13.32 29.56
C VAL A 394 19.82 -12.73 30.83
N GLN A 395 19.61 -11.41 30.85
CA GLN A 395 19.08 -10.70 32.01
C GLN A 395 17.57 -10.90 32.23
N TYR A 396 16.78 -10.99 31.15
CA TYR A 396 15.31 -11.00 31.22
C TYR A 396 14.67 -12.33 30.79
N ARG A 397 15.49 -13.30 30.36
CA ARG A 397 15.05 -14.59 29.82
C ARG A 397 14.08 -15.35 30.71
N GLU A 398 14.29 -15.36 32.02
CA GLU A 398 13.45 -16.13 32.94
C GLU A 398 12.00 -15.65 32.92
N GLY A 399 11.78 -14.33 32.97
CA GLY A 399 10.45 -13.74 32.87
C GLY A 399 9.81 -13.98 31.50
N SER A 400 10.57 -13.79 30.42
CA SER A 400 10.06 -14.03 29.06
C SER A 400 9.69 -15.49 28.83
N GLU A 401 10.51 -16.42 29.32
CA GLU A 401 10.22 -17.85 29.20
C GLU A 401 9.03 -18.26 30.06
N TYR A 402 8.86 -17.67 31.24
CA TYR A 402 7.68 -17.91 32.09
C TYR A 402 6.37 -17.63 31.34
N TRP A 403 6.25 -16.45 30.72
CA TRP A 403 5.06 -16.08 29.95
C TRP A 403 4.90 -16.93 28.69
N ARG A 404 5.99 -17.17 27.97
CA ARG A 404 5.99 -18.07 26.81
C ARG A 404 5.50 -19.48 27.16
N GLN A 405 5.82 -20.02 28.34
CA GLN A 405 5.33 -21.34 28.77
C GLN A 405 3.81 -21.36 28.97
N LYS A 406 3.21 -20.28 29.47
CA LYS A 406 1.74 -20.15 29.53
C LYS A 406 1.13 -20.19 28.13
N VAL A 407 1.71 -19.48 27.17
CA VAL A 407 1.28 -19.51 25.76
C VAL A 407 1.44 -20.92 25.15
N LEU A 408 2.56 -21.61 25.40
CA LEU A 408 2.80 -22.98 24.93
C LEU A 408 1.74 -23.99 25.40
N ASN A 409 1.34 -23.89 26.67
CA ASN A 409 0.34 -24.79 27.25
C ASN A 409 -1.02 -24.69 26.55
N ILE A 410 -1.34 -23.52 25.99
CA ILE A 410 -2.53 -23.28 25.18
C ILE A 410 -2.27 -23.71 23.74
N ALA A 411 -1.19 -23.21 23.12
CA ALA A 411 -0.83 -23.46 21.72
C ALA A 411 -0.83 -24.96 21.36
N GLN A 412 -0.33 -25.81 22.27
CA GLN A 412 -0.27 -27.25 22.05
C GLN A 412 -1.64 -27.91 21.81
N ARG A 413 -2.73 -27.33 22.34
CA ARG A 413 -4.11 -27.81 22.15
C ARG A 413 -4.68 -27.49 20.77
N TYR A 414 -4.20 -26.42 20.13
CA TYR A 414 -4.72 -25.90 18.85
C TYR A 414 -3.88 -26.32 17.63
N GLN A 415 -2.91 -27.22 17.80
CA GLN A 415 -2.04 -27.68 16.72
C GLN A 415 -2.81 -28.38 15.58
N LYS A 416 -3.86 -29.14 15.93
CA LYS A 416 -4.70 -29.86 14.94
C LYS A 416 -5.54 -28.91 14.10
N ASP A 417 -5.90 -27.77 14.67
CA ASP A 417 -6.70 -26.71 14.03
C ASP A 417 -5.83 -25.75 13.20
N LYS A 418 -4.53 -26.07 13.05
CA LYS A 418 -3.55 -25.33 12.23
C LYS A 418 -3.32 -23.87 12.65
N TYR A 419 -3.63 -23.52 13.91
CA TYR A 419 -3.21 -22.23 14.46
C TYR A 419 -1.69 -22.18 14.62
N ARG A 420 -1.11 -21.04 14.27
CA ARG A 420 0.28 -20.70 14.59
C ARG A 420 0.30 -19.77 15.79
N PHE A 421 1.32 -19.89 16.62
CA PHE A 421 1.49 -19.05 17.80
C PHE A 421 2.88 -18.41 17.79
N ALA A 422 2.95 -17.20 18.32
CA ALA A 422 4.19 -16.49 18.55
C ALA A 422 4.09 -15.60 19.78
N VAL A 423 5.24 -15.27 20.34
CA VAL A 423 5.39 -14.17 21.30
C VAL A 423 6.15 -13.05 20.62
N ALA A 424 5.85 -11.80 20.97
CA ALA A 424 6.50 -10.64 20.36
C ALA A 424 6.75 -9.56 21.40
N ASP A 425 7.76 -8.75 21.13
CA ASP A 425 8.11 -7.60 21.95
C ASP A 425 7.13 -6.46 21.69
N GLU A 426 6.44 -5.98 22.72
CA GLU A 426 5.42 -4.94 22.55
C GLU A 426 6.01 -3.60 22.08
N GLU A 427 7.22 -3.24 22.50
CA GLU A 427 7.87 -1.99 22.09
C GLU A 427 8.24 -2.04 20.61
N GLU A 428 8.74 -3.19 20.14
CA GLU A 428 9.04 -3.40 18.73
C GLU A 428 7.78 -3.19 17.86
N PHE A 429 6.61 -3.61 18.34
CA PHE A 429 5.33 -3.54 17.60
C PHE A 429 4.38 -2.43 18.08
N ALA A 430 4.85 -1.46 18.89
CA ALA A 430 4.01 -0.46 19.54
C ALA A 430 3.10 0.34 18.59
N LYS A 431 3.60 0.68 17.40
CA LYS A 431 2.79 1.36 16.37
C LYS A 431 1.61 0.49 15.90
N GLU A 432 1.85 -0.79 15.64
CA GLU A 432 0.79 -1.71 15.19
C GLU A 432 -0.23 -1.95 16.32
N LEU A 433 0.24 -2.09 17.56
CA LEU A 433 -0.64 -2.21 18.73
C LEU A 433 -1.50 -0.95 18.92
N THR A 434 -0.90 0.24 18.79
CA THR A 434 -1.64 1.51 18.87
C THR A 434 -2.70 1.62 17.78
N GLU A 435 -2.36 1.27 16.53
CA GLU A 435 -3.32 1.24 15.42
C GLU A 435 -4.47 0.26 15.68
N LEU A 436 -4.22 -0.83 16.41
CA LEU A 436 -5.21 -1.82 16.82
C LEU A 436 -6.03 -1.43 18.07
N GLY A 437 -5.74 -0.29 18.69
CA GLY A 437 -6.38 0.16 19.93
C GLY A 437 -5.81 -0.51 21.19
N LEU A 438 -4.64 -1.15 21.10
CA LEU A 438 -3.97 -1.86 22.19
C LEU A 438 -2.79 -1.09 22.81
N GLY A 439 -2.48 0.11 22.32
CA GLY A 439 -1.35 0.92 22.82
C GLY A 439 -1.46 1.31 24.30
N ASP A 440 -2.69 1.55 24.78
CA ASP A 440 -3.02 1.89 26.17
C ASP A 440 -4.10 0.94 26.73
N SER A 441 -4.08 -0.34 26.32
CA SER A 441 -5.15 -1.30 26.68
C SER A 441 -5.30 -1.51 28.19
N GLY A 442 -4.24 -1.24 28.97
CA GLY A 442 -4.17 -1.56 30.39
C GLY A 442 -3.93 -3.04 30.67
N LEU A 443 -3.83 -3.88 29.62
CA LEU A 443 -3.47 -5.29 29.75
C LEU A 443 -1.97 -5.43 29.90
N GLU A 444 -1.53 -6.29 30.82
CA GLU A 444 -0.13 -6.72 30.89
C GLU A 444 0.31 -7.49 29.63
N HIS A 445 -0.65 -8.13 28.94
CA HIS A 445 -0.39 -8.96 27.77
C HIS A 445 -1.40 -8.67 26.68
N ASN A 446 -0.95 -7.99 25.64
CA ASN A 446 -1.77 -7.73 24.46
C ASN A 446 -1.82 -8.98 23.58
N VAL A 447 -2.99 -9.33 23.04
CA VAL A 447 -3.14 -10.49 22.15
C VAL A 447 -3.82 -10.06 20.85
N VAL A 448 -3.26 -10.50 19.72
CA VAL A 448 -3.86 -10.28 18.40
C VAL A 448 -3.89 -11.59 17.63
N VAL A 449 -5.05 -11.95 17.10
CA VAL A 449 -5.18 -13.02 16.10
C VAL A 449 -5.28 -12.40 14.71
N PHE A 450 -4.36 -12.81 13.83
CA PHE A 450 -4.41 -12.52 12.41
C PHE A 450 -5.16 -13.66 11.72
N GLY A 451 -6.37 -13.38 11.25
CA GLY A 451 -7.28 -14.38 10.66
C GLY A 451 -6.90 -14.80 9.25
N TYR A 452 -7.47 -15.92 8.80
CA TYR A 452 -7.35 -16.40 7.41
C TYR A 452 -8.13 -15.52 6.42
N ASP A 453 -9.10 -14.75 6.94
CA ASP A 453 -9.92 -13.78 6.22
C ASP A 453 -9.22 -12.43 6.02
N GLY A 454 -7.94 -12.32 6.41
CA GLY A 454 -7.16 -11.09 6.33
C GLY A 454 -7.50 -10.06 7.42
N LYS A 455 -8.45 -10.36 8.32
CA LYS A 455 -8.83 -9.47 9.42
C LYS A 455 -7.91 -9.67 10.63
N LYS A 456 -7.85 -8.64 11.47
CA LYS A 456 -7.11 -8.65 12.74
C LYS A 456 -8.12 -8.65 13.88
N TYR A 457 -7.90 -9.49 14.89
CA TYR A 457 -8.79 -9.66 16.03
C TYR A 457 -8.00 -9.36 17.32
N PRO A 458 -8.03 -8.12 17.83
CA PRO A 458 -7.40 -7.76 19.09
C PRO A 458 -8.24 -8.26 20.28
N MET A 459 -7.57 -8.72 21.33
CA MET A 459 -8.20 -9.07 22.60
C MET A 459 -8.52 -7.78 23.37
N SER A 460 -9.80 -7.53 23.63
CA SER A 460 -10.27 -6.30 24.30
C SER A 460 -10.10 -6.39 25.81
N ALA A 461 -9.57 -5.35 26.44
CA ALA A 461 -9.47 -5.27 27.90
C ALA A 461 -10.85 -5.25 28.59
N ASP A 462 -11.89 -4.76 27.91
CA ASP A 462 -13.27 -4.74 28.42
C ASP A 462 -13.86 -6.14 28.59
N ASP A 463 -13.37 -7.11 27.80
CA ASP A 463 -13.88 -8.48 27.78
C ASP A 463 -12.95 -9.48 28.51
N PHE A 464 -11.70 -9.09 28.77
CA PHE A 464 -10.62 -9.96 29.23
C PHE A 464 -9.68 -9.24 30.22
N ASP A 465 -9.98 -9.27 31.52
CA ASP A 465 -9.23 -8.58 32.58
C ASP A 465 -8.50 -9.54 33.56
N GLY A 466 -8.53 -10.85 33.29
CA GLY A 466 -7.90 -11.88 34.13
C GLY A 466 -6.43 -12.18 33.80
N GLU A 467 -5.96 -13.32 34.32
CA GLU A 467 -4.61 -13.85 34.03
C GLU A 467 -4.47 -14.27 32.55
N LEU A 468 -3.24 -14.21 32.02
CA LEU A 468 -2.96 -14.48 30.60
C LEU A 468 -3.52 -15.82 30.11
N ASP A 469 -3.36 -16.90 30.88
CA ASP A 469 -3.77 -18.23 30.47
C ASP A 469 -5.29 -18.42 30.43
N GLU A 470 -6.02 -17.75 31.33
CA GLU A 470 -7.48 -17.74 31.31
C GLU A 470 -8.01 -16.91 30.15
N ASN A 471 -7.47 -15.69 30.00
CA ASN A 471 -7.86 -14.76 28.94
C ASN A 471 -7.56 -15.33 27.55
N LEU A 472 -6.35 -15.85 27.34
CA LEU A 472 -5.96 -16.41 26.04
C LEU A 472 -6.79 -17.65 25.69
N GLU A 473 -7.08 -18.54 26.65
CA GLU A 473 -7.93 -19.70 26.41
C GLU A 473 -9.38 -19.29 26.09
N ALA A 474 -9.95 -18.33 26.82
CA ALA A 474 -11.28 -17.80 26.56
C ALA A 474 -11.36 -17.09 25.19
N PHE A 475 -10.35 -16.29 24.86
CA PHE A 475 -10.28 -15.60 23.59
C PHE A 475 -10.12 -16.58 22.41
N MET A 476 -9.28 -17.61 22.55
CA MET A 476 -9.17 -18.67 21.54
C MET A 476 -10.49 -19.42 21.30
N LYS A 477 -11.32 -19.60 22.33
CA LYS A 477 -12.68 -20.14 22.18
C LYS A 477 -13.61 -19.19 21.41
N GLN A 478 -13.51 -17.88 21.65
CA GLN A 478 -14.27 -16.89 20.87
C GLN A 478 -13.84 -16.85 19.41
N ILE A 479 -12.53 -16.93 19.15
CA ILE A 479 -11.96 -16.98 17.80
C ILE A 479 -12.42 -18.23 17.05
N SER A 480 -12.23 -19.41 17.64
CA SER A 480 -12.59 -20.69 17.01
C SER A 480 -14.10 -20.87 16.80
N SER A 481 -14.95 -20.21 17.61
CA SER A 481 -16.40 -20.17 17.42
C SER A 481 -16.91 -19.05 16.49
N GLY A 482 -16.03 -18.20 15.95
CA GLY A 482 -16.39 -17.09 15.07
C GLY A 482 -17.09 -15.92 15.75
N LYS A 483 -17.01 -15.82 17.09
CA LYS A 483 -17.66 -14.77 17.90
C LYS A 483 -16.77 -13.56 18.16
N ALA A 484 -15.47 -13.67 17.93
CA ALA A 484 -14.53 -12.57 18.13
C ALA A 484 -14.79 -11.41 17.16
N LYS A 485 -14.67 -10.17 17.66
CA LYS A 485 -14.85 -8.96 16.86
C LYS A 485 -13.55 -8.63 16.12
N ALA A 486 -13.67 -8.39 14.81
CA ALA A 486 -12.55 -7.88 14.03
C ALA A 486 -12.28 -6.41 14.37
N HIS A 487 -11.02 -6.01 14.34
CA HIS A 487 -10.62 -4.62 14.41
C HIS A 487 -11.11 -3.88 13.16
N VAL A 488 -11.69 -2.71 13.38
CA VAL A 488 -12.13 -1.77 12.35
C VAL A 488 -11.39 -0.48 12.60
N LYS A 489 -10.59 -0.03 11.63
CA LYS A 489 -9.82 1.21 11.77
C LYS A 489 -10.78 2.37 12.00
N SER A 490 -10.54 3.14 13.06
CA SER A 490 -11.36 4.30 13.40
C SER A 490 -10.49 5.46 13.88
N ALA A 491 -10.73 6.64 13.33
CA ALA A 491 -10.27 7.89 13.92
C ALA A 491 -10.99 8.14 15.27
N PRO A 492 -10.44 9.00 16.14
CA PRO A 492 -11.10 9.42 17.37
C PRO A 492 -12.48 10.04 17.07
N ALA A 493 -13.48 9.68 17.86
CA ALA A 493 -14.80 10.28 17.74
C ALA A 493 -14.71 11.80 18.03
N PRO A 494 -15.39 12.65 17.24
CA PRO A 494 -15.39 14.09 17.45
C PRO A 494 -15.97 14.44 18.83
N LYS A 495 -15.24 15.23 19.63
CA LYS A 495 -15.70 15.67 20.97
C LYS A 495 -16.94 16.57 20.92
N ASP A 496 -17.10 17.33 19.83
CA ASP A 496 -18.20 18.28 19.61
C ASP A 496 -18.66 18.25 18.14
N ASP A 497 -19.65 17.41 17.83
CA ASP A 497 -20.22 17.30 16.48
C ASP A 497 -21.52 18.10 16.34
N LYS A 498 -21.40 19.43 16.53
CA LYS A 498 -22.52 20.39 16.49
C LYS A 498 -22.84 20.92 15.09
N GLY A 499 -22.05 20.53 14.09
CA GLY A 499 -22.23 20.94 12.69
C GLY A 499 -23.52 20.41 12.07
N PRO A 500 -23.96 20.98 10.92
CA PRO A 500 -25.14 20.50 10.21
C PRO A 500 -24.91 19.13 9.56
N VAL A 501 -23.66 18.79 9.22
CA VAL A 501 -23.23 17.47 8.74
C VAL A 501 -22.53 16.74 9.88
N LYS A 502 -22.99 15.52 10.17
CA LYS A 502 -22.44 14.67 11.22
C LYS A 502 -21.12 14.04 10.80
N THR A 503 -20.15 14.04 11.70
CA THR A 503 -18.84 13.43 11.45
C THR A 503 -18.85 11.99 11.94
N VAL A 504 -18.72 11.07 11.00
CA VAL A 504 -18.71 9.63 11.21
C VAL A 504 -17.28 9.11 11.19
N VAL A 505 -16.97 8.26 12.16
CA VAL A 505 -15.74 7.49 12.30
C VAL A 505 -16.14 6.01 12.49
N GLY A 506 -15.19 5.08 12.37
CA GLY A 506 -15.48 3.64 12.49
C GLY A 506 -16.24 3.30 13.78
N SER A 507 -15.86 3.88 14.92
CA SER A 507 -16.44 3.60 16.24
C SER A 507 -17.86 4.13 16.46
N ASN A 508 -18.32 5.12 15.69
CA ASN A 508 -19.67 5.67 15.81
C ASN A 508 -20.55 5.39 14.58
N PHE A 509 -20.03 4.64 13.59
CA PHE A 509 -20.71 4.36 12.33
C PHE A 509 -22.08 3.73 12.56
N ASP A 510 -22.16 2.65 13.35
CA ASP A 510 -23.41 1.94 13.60
C ASP A 510 -24.45 2.84 14.29
N LYS A 511 -24.00 3.65 15.25
CA LYS A 511 -24.88 4.55 16.00
C LYS A 511 -25.49 5.66 15.14
N ILE A 512 -24.79 6.11 14.09
CA ILE A 512 -25.23 7.23 13.25
C ILE A 512 -25.87 6.74 11.96
N VAL A 513 -25.17 5.88 11.22
CA VAL A 513 -25.56 5.45 9.87
C VAL A 513 -26.58 4.31 9.93
N ASN A 514 -26.38 3.35 10.84
CA ASN A 514 -27.26 2.19 11.01
C ASN A 514 -28.41 2.45 12.01
N ASP A 515 -28.69 3.70 12.36
CA ASP A 515 -29.90 4.07 13.11
C ASP A 515 -31.15 3.77 12.26
N GLU A 516 -31.87 2.70 12.60
CA GLU A 516 -33.08 2.26 11.91
C GLU A 516 -34.21 3.29 11.92
N SER A 517 -34.13 4.31 12.78
CA SER A 517 -35.13 5.39 12.85
C SER A 517 -34.88 6.55 11.87
N LYS A 518 -33.70 6.60 11.22
CA LYS A 518 -33.27 7.72 10.38
C LYS A 518 -32.96 7.28 8.95
N ASP A 519 -33.25 8.16 8.00
CA ASP A 519 -32.66 8.07 6.66
C ASP A 519 -31.31 8.78 6.68
N VAL A 520 -30.24 8.16 6.17
CA VAL A 520 -28.89 8.72 6.28
C VAL A 520 -28.27 8.86 4.90
N LEU A 521 -27.89 10.07 4.53
CA LEU A 521 -27.02 10.33 3.39
C LEU A 521 -25.60 10.47 3.93
N ILE A 522 -24.65 9.65 3.45
CA ILE A 522 -23.27 9.65 3.92
C ILE A 522 -22.29 9.89 2.75
N GLU A 523 -21.36 10.82 2.96
CA GLU A 523 -20.23 11.07 2.07
C GLU A 523 -18.94 10.42 2.62
N PHE A 524 -18.33 9.54 1.83
CA PHE A 524 -16.97 9.05 2.06
C PHE A 524 -15.97 9.92 1.28
N TYR A 525 -15.05 10.57 1.98
CA TYR A 525 -14.13 11.54 1.40
C TYR A 525 -12.67 11.27 1.79
N ALA A 526 -11.76 11.99 1.12
CA ALA A 526 -10.33 12.05 1.44
C ALA A 526 -9.88 13.52 1.59
N PRO A 527 -9.07 13.88 2.61
CA PRO A 527 -8.68 15.27 2.86
C PRO A 527 -7.88 15.94 1.73
N TRP A 528 -7.19 15.15 0.91
CA TRP A 528 -6.38 15.63 -0.22
C TRP A 528 -7.17 15.71 -1.54
N CYS A 529 -8.41 15.19 -1.60
CA CYS A 529 -9.20 15.19 -2.83
C CYS A 529 -9.80 16.56 -3.13
N GLY A 530 -9.42 17.15 -4.27
CA GLY A 530 -9.94 18.45 -4.72
C GLY A 530 -11.45 18.47 -4.93
N HIS A 531 -12.02 17.38 -5.46
CA HIS A 531 -13.47 17.27 -5.65
C HIS A 531 -14.23 17.25 -4.32
N CYS A 532 -13.73 16.57 -3.29
CA CYS A 532 -14.31 16.58 -1.93
C CYS A 532 -14.30 18.00 -1.35
N LYS A 533 -13.16 18.69 -1.44
CA LYS A 533 -13.04 20.09 -0.96
C LYS A 533 -14.04 21.02 -1.64
N SER A 534 -14.27 20.83 -2.94
CA SER A 534 -15.25 21.63 -3.69
C SER A 534 -16.72 21.31 -3.34
N PHE A 535 -16.98 20.08 -2.88
CA PHE A 535 -18.33 19.60 -2.56
C PHE A 535 -18.73 19.92 -1.12
N GLU A 536 -17.79 19.97 -0.17
CA GLU A 536 -18.05 20.18 1.25
C GLU A 536 -18.96 21.41 1.55
N PRO A 537 -18.75 22.60 0.95
CA PRO A 537 -19.63 23.75 1.21
C PRO A 537 -21.08 23.47 0.81
N LYS A 538 -21.29 22.89 -0.38
CA LYS A 538 -22.62 22.53 -0.87
C LYS A 538 -23.27 21.50 0.05
N TYR A 539 -22.51 20.50 0.48
CA TYR A 539 -23.05 19.46 1.35
C TYR A 539 -23.49 19.99 2.72
N LYS A 540 -22.76 20.97 3.28
CA LYS A 540 -23.18 21.71 4.49
C LYS A 540 -24.44 22.53 4.26
N ASP A 541 -24.53 23.24 3.14
CA ASP A 541 -25.72 24.03 2.79
C ASP A 541 -26.96 23.14 2.65
N LEU A 542 -26.82 21.96 2.04
CA LEU A 542 -27.89 20.96 1.94
C LEU A 542 -28.38 20.54 3.32
N ALA A 543 -27.45 20.17 4.20
CA ALA A 543 -27.77 19.71 5.55
C ALA A 543 -28.49 20.79 6.35
N GLN A 544 -28.06 22.04 6.20
CA GLN A 544 -28.69 23.18 6.86
C GLN A 544 -30.10 23.47 6.32
N ALA A 545 -30.30 23.36 5.01
CA ALA A 545 -31.61 23.53 4.38
C ALA A 545 -32.62 22.46 4.80
N LEU A 546 -32.15 21.22 4.99
CA LEU A 546 -33.00 20.08 5.36
C LEU A 546 -33.29 19.99 6.86
N LYS A 547 -32.45 20.56 7.71
CA LYS A 547 -32.54 20.45 9.18
C LYS A 547 -33.93 20.77 9.75
N LYS A 548 -34.65 21.75 9.17
CA LYS A 548 -35.98 22.16 9.63
C LYS A 548 -37.13 21.40 8.96
N THR A 549 -36.95 21.04 7.70
CA THR A 549 -38.03 20.45 6.87
C THR A 549 -38.03 18.93 6.89
N GLN A 550 -36.89 18.30 7.22
CA GLN A 550 -36.68 16.86 7.17
C GLN A 550 -35.91 16.37 8.41
N PRO A 551 -36.54 16.34 9.61
CA PRO A 551 -35.87 15.97 10.87
C PRO A 551 -35.48 14.48 10.97
N ASN A 552 -35.95 13.65 10.03
CA ASN A 552 -35.63 12.23 9.95
C ASN A 552 -34.47 11.92 9.01
N VAL A 553 -33.91 12.94 8.34
CA VAL A 553 -32.70 12.81 7.52
C VAL A 553 -31.48 13.22 8.33
N VAL A 554 -30.42 12.41 8.27
CA VAL A 554 -29.09 12.77 8.74
C VAL A 554 -28.15 12.86 7.54
N LEU A 555 -27.47 14.01 7.40
CA LEU A 555 -26.33 14.12 6.49
C LEU A 555 -25.06 13.85 7.29
N ALA A 556 -24.26 12.91 6.83
CA ALA A 556 -23.04 12.46 7.47
C ALA A 556 -21.85 12.53 6.50
N LYS A 557 -20.64 12.64 7.05
CA LYS A 557 -19.39 12.52 6.32
C LYS A 557 -18.37 11.66 7.08
N MET A 558 -17.59 10.88 6.36
CA MET A 558 -16.56 10.00 6.91
C MET A 558 -15.27 10.13 6.10
N ASP A 559 -14.15 10.37 6.80
CA ASP A 559 -12.84 10.32 6.18
C ASP A 559 -12.44 8.84 6.00
N ALA A 560 -12.56 8.34 4.79
CA ALA A 560 -12.28 6.95 4.45
C ALA A 560 -10.79 6.66 4.25
N THR A 561 -9.90 7.63 4.47
CA THR A 561 -8.44 7.40 4.48
C THR A 561 -7.91 6.96 5.84
N ILE A 562 -8.65 7.30 6.91
CA ILE A 562 -8.30 7.00 8.30
C ILE A 562 -9.38 6.21 9.05
N ASN A 563 -10.43 5.78 8.36
CA ASN A 563 -11.45 4.89 8.90
C ASN A 563 -11.83 3.81 7.88
N ASP A 564 -12.08 2.60 8.35
CA ASP A 564 -12.60 1.52 7.51
C ASP A 564 -14.11 1.67 7.35
N ALA A 565 -14.59 1.72 6.11
CA ALA A 565 -16.02 1.69 5.80
C ALA A 565 -16.53 0.25 5.86
N PRO A 566 -17.75 -0.01 6.39
CA PRO A 566 -18.34 -1.34 6.35
C PRO A 566 -18.48 -1.87 4.91
N SER A 567 -18.38 -3.18 4.73
CA SER A 567 -18.28 -3.82 3.41
C SER A 567 -19.43 -3.52 2.44
N GLN A 568 -20.61 -3.18 2.96
CA GLN A 568 -21.76 -2.76 2.15
C GLN A 568 -21.59 -1.38 1.48
N PHE A 569 -20.60 -0.58 1.91
CA PHE A 569 -20.25 0.71 1.32
C PHE A 569 -18.94 0.57 0.52
N ALA A 570 -19.06 0.20 -0.76
CA ALA A 570 -17.90 0.06 -1.64
C ALA A 570 -17.32 1.43 -2.04
N VAL A 571 -16.28 1.87 -1.31
CA VAL A 571 -15.58 3.14 -1.56
C VAL A 571 -14.42 2.92 -2.54
N GLU A 572 -14.70 3.08 -3.83
CA GLU A 572 -13.72 2.89 -4.93
C GLU A 572 -12.99 4.18 -5.31
N GLY A 573 -13.44 5.33 -4.82
CA GLY A 573 -12.89 6.65 -5.11
C GLY A 573 -13.54 7.76 -4.28
N PHE A 574 -13.11 9.00 -4.49
CA PHE A 574 -13.53 10.12 -3.64
C PHE A 574 -14.08 11.32 -4.43
N PRO A 575 -15.17 11.95 -3.97
CA PRO A 575 -16.10 11.46 -2.95
C PRO A 575 -16.99 10.33 -3.48
N THR A 576 -17.30 9.37 -2.62
CA THR A 576 -18.34 8.35 -2.83
C THR A 576 -19.51 8.64 -1.89
N ILE A 577 -20.74 8.64 -2.40
CA ILE A 577 -21.93 9.00 -1.62
C ILE A 577 -22.91 7.83 -1.62
N TYR A 578 -23.47 7.53 -0.44
CA TYR A 578 -24.49 6.50 -0.26
C TYR A 578 -25.67 7.04 0.53
N PHE A 579 -26.85 6.49 0.26
CA PHE A 579 -28.05 6.70 1.05
C PHE A 579 -28.46 5.40 1.72
N ALA A 580 -28.52 5.39 3.05
CA ALA A 580 -28.93 4.27 3.89
C ALA A 580 -30.35 4.53 4.43
N PRO A 581 -31.40 3.98 3.80
CA PRO A 581 -32.78 4.26 4.18
C PRO A 581 -33.13 3.69 5.57
N SER A 582 -34.06 4.33 6.26
CA SER A 582 -34.63 3.82 7.52
C SER A 582 -35.28 2.45 7.29
N GLY A 583 -34.99 1.46 8.14
CA GLY A 583 -35.49 0.09 8.01
C GLY A 583 -34.78 -0.77 6.96
N LYS A 584 -33.79 -0.23 6.24
CA LYS A 584 -33.09 -0.91 5.12
C LYS A 584 -31.57 -0.66 5.14
N LYS A 585 -30.96 -0.69 6.32
CA LYS A 585 -29.53 -0.34 6.50
C LYS A 585 -28.55 -1.32 5.85
N GLY A 586 -28.96 -2.57 5.68
CA GLY A 586 -28.17 -3.59 4.97
C GLY A 586 -28.08 -3.38 3.45
N GLU A 587 -28.91 -2.51 2.87
CA GLU A 587 -28.99 -2.27 1.42
C GLU A 587 -28.77 -0.78 1.09
N PRO A 588 -27.58 -0.21 1.40
CA PRO A 588 -27.32 1.19 1.11
C PRO A 588 -27.26 1.44 -0.41
N ILE A 589 -27.85 2.53 -0.85
CA ILE A 589 -28.01 2.88 -2.26
C ILE A 589 -26.89 3.84 -2.67
N LYS A 590 -26.01 3.40 -3.58
CA LYS A 590 -24.93 4.24 -4.12
C LYS A 590 -25.54 5.38 -4.94
N TYR A 591 -25.11 6.60 -4.66
CA TYR A 591 -25.51 7.77 -5.43
C TYR A 591 -24.54 7.98 -6.60
N SER A 592 -25.08 7.99 -7.81
CA SER A 592 -24.33 8.16 -9.07
C SER A 592 -24.75 9.41 -9.86
N GLY A 593 -25.51 10.31 -9.24
CA GLY A 593 -26.01 11.54 -9.86
C GLY A 593 -24.99 12.68 -9.84
N ASN A 594 -25.43 13.85 -10.29
CA ASN A 594 -24.60 15.05 -10.33
C ASN A 594 -24.53 15.68 -8.94
N ARG A 595 -23.36 16.15 -8.50
CA ARG A 595 -23.16 16.69 -7.13
C ARG A 595 -23.77 18.08 -6.89
N ASP A 596 -24.94 18.34 -7.45
CA ASP A 596 -25.77 19.50 -7.22
C ASP A 596 -26.82 19.23 -6.12
N LEU A 597 -27.28 20.31 -5.49
CA LEU A 597 -28.17 20.24 -4.32
C LEU A 597 -29.55 19.69 -4.65
N GLU A 598 -30.05 19.98 -5.85
CA GLU A 598 -31.41 19.62 -6.24
C GLU A 598 -31.52 18.15 -6.63
N ASP A 599 -30.50 17.61 -7.30
CA ASP A 599 -30.40 16.20 -7.64
C ASP A 599 -30.27 15.34 -6.38
N LEU A 600 -29.45 15.75 -5.41
CA LEU A 600 -29.35 15.07 -4.11
C LEU A 600 -30.68 15.08 -3.35
N LYS A 601 -31.42 16.20 -3.35
CA LYS A 601 -32.75 16.25 -2.74
C LYS A 601 -33.74 15.32 -3.43
N LYS A 602 -33.78 15.31 -4.76
CA LYS A 602 -34.64 14.42 -5.54
C LYS A 602 -34.32 12.96 -5.28
N PHE A 603 -33.03 12.63 -5.22
CA PHE A 603 -32.55 11.30 -4.91
C PHE A 603 -33.00 10.87 -3.50
N MET A 604 -32.77 11.70 -2.48
CA MET A 604 -33.23 11.40 -1.12
C MET A 604 -34.77 11.32 -1.03
N ALA A 605 -35.51 12.16 -1.74
CA ALA A 605 -36.97 12.10 -1.76
C ALA A 605 -37.50 10.83 -2.43
N LYS A 606 -36.82 10.35 -3.48
CA LYS A 606 -37.17 9.11 -4.18
C LYS A 606 -36.94 7.86 -3.33
N HIS A 607 -35.90 7.87 -2.50
CA HIS A 607 -35.46 6.68 -1.76
C HIS A 607 -35.75 6.73 -0.25
N GLY A 608 -36.14 7.90 0.28
CA GLY A 608 -36.42 8.13 1.69
C GLY A 608 -37.65 7.37 2.16
N VAL A 609 -37.52 6.69 3.30
CA VAL A 609 -38.61 5.90 3.88
C VAL A 609 -39.40 6.72 4.89
N LYS A 610 -38.71 7.41 5.81
CA LYS A 610 -39.36 8.26 6.83
C LYS A 610 -39.28 9.75 6.53
N SER A 611 -38.43 10.10 5.59
CA SER A 611 -38.16 11.47 5.19
C SER A 611 -38.82 11.76 3.85
N PHE A 612 -39.15 13.02 3.60
CA PHE A 612 -39.80 13.53 2.39
C PHE A 612 -41.22 13.02 2.14
N GLN A 613 -41.82 12.30 3.11
CA GLN A 613 -43.22 11.86 3.07
C GLN A 613 -44.17 12.99 3.48
N LYS A 614 -45.35 13.08 2.84
CA LYS A 614 -46.39 14.04 3.26
C LYS A 614 -47.03 13.57 4.57
N LYS A 615 -47.37 14.52 5.45
CA LYS A 615 -47.94 14.25 6.79
C LYS A 615 -49.23 13.40 6.75
N ASP A 616 -49.94 13.40 5.63
CA ASP A 616 -51.17 12.62 5.41
C ASP A 616 -50.91 11.16 4.92
N GLU A 617 -49.72 10.87 4.38
CA GLU A 617 -49.35 9.52 3.90
C GLU A 617 -48.85 8.60 5.03
N LEU A 618 -48.54 9.17 6.19
CA LEU A 618 -48.20 8.42 7.41
C LEU A 618 -49.40 7.67 8.03
N MET A 619 -50.61 7.84 7.49
CA MET A 619 -51.87 7.30 8.02
C MET A 619 -52.55 6.22 7.16
N SER A 620 -51.89 5.62 6.16
CA SER A 620 -52.54 4.63 5.25
C SER A 620 -52.07 3.17 5.38
N ALA A 621 -51.23 2.84 6.36
CA ALA A 621 -51.00 1.45 6.73
C ALA A 621 -52.19 0.96 7.59
N ILE A 622 -52.97 0.02 7.06
CA ILE A 622 -54.10 -0.56 7.80
C ILE A 622 -53.55 -1.68 8.67
N GLU A 623 -53.69 -1.55 9.99
CA GLU A 623 -53.23 -2.57 10.93
C GLU A 623 -53.99 -3.89 10.71
N VAL A 624 -53.23 -4.98 10.54
CA VAL A 624 -53.79 -6.33 10.42
C VAL A 624 -54.11 -6.84 11.83
N THR A 625 -55.37 -6.74 12.23
CA THR A 625 -55.85 -7.33 13.47
C THR A 625 -56.03 -8.84 13.31
N ALA A 626 -55.54 -9.63 14.26
CA ALA A 626 -55.62 -11.09 14.25
C ALA A 626 -56.17 -11.61 15.58
N ASP A 627 -56.84 -12.76 15.56
CA ASP A 627 -57.31 -13.43 16.76
C ASP A 627 -56.13 -13.86 17.66
N ALA A 628 -56.36 -13.94 18.98
CA ALA A 628 -55.34 -14.37 19.94
C ALA A 628 -54.87 -15.80 19.60
N ALA A 629 -53.58 -15.95 19.32
CA ALA A 629 -53.01 -17.17 18.76
C ALA A 629 -53.12 -18.38 19.69
N SER A 630 -53.67 -19.48 19.19
CA SER A 630 -53.33 -20.83 19.63
C SER A 630 -52.80 -21.63 18.43
N THR A 631 -51.51 -21.99 18.55
CA THR A 631 -50.76 -23.06 17.88
C THR A 631 -51.38 -23.82 16.70
N TRP A 632 -50.65 -23.73 15.58
CA TRP A 632 -50.43 -24.67 14.46
C TRP A 632 -51.09 -26.05 14.49
N ASP A 633 -51.74 -26.43 13.38
CA ASP A 633 -51.78 -27.83 12.92
C ASP A 633 -52.04 -27.92 11.39
N TRP A 634 -51.48 -28.95 10.75
CA TRP A 634 -51.70 -29.38 9.37
C TRP A 634 -52.04 -30.89 9.46
N PRO A 635 -53.11 -31.44 8.84
CA PRO A 635 -53.09 -31.65 7.39
C PRO A 635 -54.44 -31.67 6.62
N LEU A 636 -54.29 -31.55 5.29
CA LEU A 636 -55.21 -31.90 4.19
C LEU A 636 -56.23 -30.88 3.67
N GLN A 637 -55.97 -30.56 2.40
CA GLN A 637 -56.84 -30.15 1.28
C GLN A 637 -58.36 -30.15 1.53
N HIS A 638 -58.99 -29.00 1.28
CA HIS A 638 -60.18 -28.94 0.43
C HIS A 638 -60.18 -27.69 -0.45
N ASN A 639 -60.45 -27.93 -1.72
CA ASN A 639 -60.58 -26.99 -2.81
C ASN A 639 -61.82 -26.11 -2.60
N ASP A 640 -61.64 -24.86 -2.16
CA ASP A 640 -62.63 -23.79 -2.32
C ASP A 640 -61.86 -22.50 -2.65
N GLY A 641 -61.76 -22.18 -3.94
CA GLY A 641 -61.19 -20.91 -4.38
C GLY A 641 -61.93 -19.74 -3.74
N VAL A 642 -61.24 -18.94 -2.93
CA VAL A 642 -61.80 -17.71 -2.37
C VAL A 642 -60.78 -16.58 -2.41
N VAL A 643 -60.37 -16.21 -3.63
CA VAL A 643 -60.30 -14.78 -3.93
C VAL A 643 -61.75 -14.36 -4.17
N LYS A 644 -62.42 -13.83 -3.14
CA LYS A 644 -63.78 -13.30 -3.28
C LYS A 644 -63.73 -11.80 -3.15
N VAL A 645 -64.12 -11.11 -4.21
CA VAL A 645 -64.43 -9.68 -4.18
C VAL A 645 -65.95 -9.56 -4.15
N HIS A 646 -66.49 -9.16 -3.00
CA HIS A 646 -67.92 -8.91 -2.84
C HIS A 646 -68.16 -7.40 -2.83
N ASN A 647 -68.89 -6.93 -3.84
CA ASN A 647 -69.28 -5.54 -3.96
C ASN A 647 -70.81 -5.46 -3.95
N THR A 648 -71.39 -5.13 -2.79
CA THR A 648 -72.85 -4.98 -2.62
C THR A 648 -73.21 -3.50 -2.47
N LYS A 649 -74.51 -3.18 -2.40
CA LYS A 649 -74.98 -1.81 -2.09
C LYS A 649 -74.59 -1.35 -0.67
N GLU A 650 -74.20 -2.27 0.20
CA GLU A 650 -73.97 -2.01 1.63
C GLU A 650 -72.47 -2.02 1.98
N LYS A 651 -71.66 -2.86 1.30
CA LYS A 651 -70.24 -3.00 1.59
C LYS A 651 -69.41 -3.46 0.40
N PHE A 652 -68.11 -3.19 0.47
CA PHE A 652 -67.07 -3.80 -0.35
C PHE A 652 -66.21 -4.72 0.52
N GLU A 653 -65.90 -5.92 0.05
CA GLU A 653 -65.13 -6.92 0.79
C GLU A 653 -64.20 -7.71 -0.14
N VAL A 654 -62.96 -7.93 0.29
CA VAL A 654 -61.96 -8.78 -0.36
C VAL A 654 -61.51 -9.86 0.62
N GLY A 655 -61.72 -11.12 0.26
CA GLY A 655 -61.13 -12.28 0.95
C GLY A 655 -59.93 -12.82 0.18
N LEU A 656 -58.83 -13.12 0.88
CA LEU A 656 -57.61 -13.71 0.34
C LEU A 656 -57.05 -14.78 1.28
N ASP A 657 -56.73 -15.96 0.75
CA ASP A 657 -56.00 -16.99 1.50
C ASP A 657 -54.50 -16.64 1.57
N VAL A 658 -54.01 -16.47 2.80
CA VAL A 658 -52.63 -16.13 3.17
C VAL A 658 -52.13 -17.01 4.32
N GLN A 659 -52.59 -18.26 4.41
CA GLN A 659 -52.30 -19.20 5.51
C GLN A 659 -50.81 -19.44 5.83
N PHE A 660 -49.90 -19.09 4.93
CA PHE A 660 -48.45 -19.22 5.12
C PHE A 660 -47.76 -17.92 5.56
N PHE A 661 -48.50 -16.87 5.89
CA PHE A 661 -47.98 -15.58 6.32
C PHE A 661 -48.51 -15.21 7.70
N THR A 662 -47.62 -14.72 8.57
CA THR A 662 -47.99 -14.11 9.84
C THR A 662 -48.50 -12.68 9.62
N PRO A 663 -49.24 -12.08 10.58
CA PRO A 663 -49.70 -10.69 10.46
C PRO A 663 -48.58 -9.68 10.16
N LYS A 664 -47.35 -9.92 10.64
CA LYS A 664 -46.18 -9.04 10.42
C LYS A 664 -45.61 -9.15 9.00
N GLU A 665 -45.94 -10.21 8.28
CA GLU A 665 -45.48 -10.49 6.91
C GLU A 665 -46.50 -10.05 5.86
N ILE A 666 -47.63 -9.46 6.29
CA ILE A 666 -48.74 -9.00 5.44
C ILE A 666 -48.85 -7.48 5.56
N GLU A 667 -48.77 -6.79 4.42
CA GLU A 667 -48.94 -5.36 4.29
C GLU A 667 -50.21 -5.07 3.47
N VAL A 668 -51.16 -4.34 4.06
CA VAL A 668 -52.37 -3.85 3.40
C VAL A 668 -52.29 -2.33 3.32
N LYS A 669 -52.37 -1.80 2.10
CA LYS A 669 -52.28 -0.38 1.80
C LYS A 669 -53.42 0.05 0.90
N VAL A 670 -53.85 1.29 1.04
CA VAL A 670 -54.68 1.96 0.03
C VAL A 670 -53.89 3.13 -0.54
N SER A 671 -53.80 3.17 -1.88
CA SER A 671 -53.16 4.26 -2.62
C SER A 671 -54.15 4.77 -3.66
N GLY A 672 -54.68 5.98 -3.46
CA GLY A 672 -55.73 6.54 -4.31
C GLY A 672 -57.01 5.67 -4.29
N GLN A 673 -57.35 5.07 -5.44
CA GLN A 673 -58.48 4.15 -5.59
C GLN A 673 -58.04 2.67 -5.68
N GLU A 674 -56.83 2.34 -5.24
CA GLU A 674 -56.31 0.97 -5.31
C GLU A 674 -56.04 0.42 -3.92
N LEU A 675 -56.59 -0.77 -3.65
CA LEU A 675 -56.25 -1.61 -2.52
C LEU A 675 -55.08 -2.51 -2.90
N LEU A 676 -53.94 -2.33 -2.23
CA LEU A 676 -52.72 -3.08 -2.44
C LEU A 676 -52.50 -4.04 -1.27
N ILE A 677 -52.23 -5.31 -1.58
CA ILE A 677 -51.92 -6.35 -0.61
C ILE A 677 -50.59 -6.97 -1.00
N HIS A 678 -49.60 -6.86 -0.11
CA HIS A 678 -48.29 -7.47 -0.25
C HIS A 678 -48.03 -8.44 0.89
N CYS A 679 -47.75 -9.70 0.59
CA CYS A 679 -47.37 -10.70 1.57
C CYS A 679 -45.97 -11.20 1.22
N ARG A 680 -45.01 -11.15 2.16
CA ARG A 680 -43.64 -11.59 1.91
C ARG A 680 -43.12 -12.41 3.08
N HIS A 681 -42.78 -13.67 2.82
CA HIS A 681 -42.11 -14.54 3.77
C HIS A 681 -40.60 -14.48 3.53
N GLU A 682 -39.85 -14.11 4.57
CA GLU A 682 -38.39 -14.11 4.49
C GLU A 682 -37.85 -15.53 4.30
N THR A 683 -36.82 -15.64 3.47
CA THR A 683 -36.13 -16.88 3.14
C THR A 683 -35.63 -17.58 4.40
N ARG A 684 -36.24 -18.72 4.75
CA ARG A 684 -35.76 -19.60 5.82
C ARG A 684 -35.22 -20.89 5.23
N SER A 685 -34.03 -21.28 5.68
CA SER A 685 -33.46 -22.60 5.41
C SER A 685 -33.95 -23.58 6.48
N ASP A 686 -34.46 -24.72 6.03
CA ASP A 686 -34.78 -25.86 6.89
C ASP A 686 -34.02 -27.11 6.41
N ASN A 687 -34.28 -28.24 7.05
CA ASN A 687 -33.60 -29.51 6.75
C ASN A 687 -33.89 -30.07 5.33
N HIS A 688 -34.78 -29.44 4.56
CA HIS A 688 -35.24 -29.92 3.25
C HIS A 688 -35.05 -28.90 2.13
N GLY A 689 -34.54 -27.70 2.42
CA GLY A 689 -34.19 -26.69 1.43
C GLY A 689 -34.43 -25.27 1.90
N THR A 690 -34.64 -24.38 0.94
CA THR A 690 -34.92 -22.97 1.19
C THR A 690 -36.30 -22.65 0.64
N VAL A 691 -37.19 -22.10 1.48
CA VAL A 691 -38.56 -21.75 1.09
C VAL A 691 -38.74 -20.24 1.17
N ALA A 692 -39.17 -19.63 0.06
CA ALA A 692 -39.59 -18.24 -0.02
C ALA A 692 -40.98 -18.16 -0.67
N ARG A 693 -41.85 -17.27 -0.18
CA ARG A 693 -43.20 -17.08 -0.70
C ARG A 693 -43.52 -15.59 -0.77
N GLU A 694 -44.14 -15.17 -1.87
CA GLU A 694 -44.56 -13.79 -2.08
C GLU A 694 -45.92 -13.74 -2.78
N ILE A 695 -46.81 -12.87 -2.30
CA ILE A 695 -48.10 -12.57 -2.93
C ILE A 695 -48.22 -11.06 -3.12
N ASN A 696 -48.53 -10.64 -4.35
CA ASN A 696 -48.85 -9.28 -4.71
C ASN A 696 -50.25 -9.24 -5.34
N ARG A 697 -51.16 -8.43 -4.77
CA ARG A 697 -52.51 -8.21 -5.32
C ARG A 697 -52.85 -6.73 -5.27
N ALA A 698 -53.48 -6.26 -6.34
CA ALA A 698 -54.02 -4.91 -6.45
C ALA A 698 -55.48 -5.02 -6.89
N TYR A 699 -56.38 -4.37 -6.17
CA TYR A 699 -57.80 -4.29 -6.49
C TYR A 699 -58.21 -2.84 -6.64
N LYS A 700 -58.91 -2.51 -7.73
CA LYS A 700 -59.50 -1.19 -7.88
C LYS A 700 -60.73 -1.08 -6.99
N LEU A 701 -60.73 -0.11 -6.10
CA LEU A 701 -61.88 0.23 -5.26
C LEU A 701 -62.93 0.94 -6.12
N PRO A 702 -64.20 0.52 -6.07
CA PRO A 702 -65.31 1.25 -6.69
C PRO A 702 -65.40 2.70 -6.17
N ASP A 703 -65.83 3.63 -7.03
CA ASP A 703 -65.90 5.07 -6.71
C ASP A 703 -66.81 5.40 -5.51
N ASP A 704 -67.79 4.53 -5.25
CA ASP A 704 -68.75 4.59 -4.16
C ASP A 704 -68.23 3.97 -2.86
N VAL A 705 -66.96 3.56 -2.75
CA VAL A 705 -66.35 3.07 -1.50
C VAL A 705 -65.72 4.23 -0.71
N ASP A 706 -65.99 4.27 0.59
CA ASP A 706 -65.31 5.18 1.52
C ASP A 706 -63.99 4.56 2.01
N VAL A 707 -62.89 5.07 1.47
CA VAL A 707 -61.52 4.60 1.76
C VAL A 707 -61.15 4.75 3.24
N SER A 708 -61.75 5.70 3.96
CA SER A 708 -61.46 5.90 5.39
C SER A 708 -62.00 4.78 6.28
N THR A 709 -62.91 3.96 5.76
CA THR A 709 -63.56 2.86 6.49
C THR A 709 -62.91 1.50 6.28
N VAL A 710 -61.82 1.45 5.50
CA VAL A 710 -61.16 0.19 5.15
C VAL A 710 -60.53 -0.44 6.40
N LYS A 711 -60.87 -1.71 6.67
CA LYS A 711 -60.35 -2.48 7.80
C LYS A 711 -59.89 -3.85 7.33
N SER A 712 -58.80 -4.35 7.90
CA SER A 712 -58.28 -5.71 7.65
C SER A 712 -58.34 -6.59 8.89
N HIS A 713 -58.71 -7.85 8.69
CA HIS A 713 -58.76 -8.86 9.73
C HIS A 713 -58.22 -10.20 9.20
N LEU A 714 -57.29 -10.82 9.92
CA LEU A 714 -56.74 -12.14 9.59
C LEU A 714 -57.32 -13.18 10.55
N ALA A 715 -58.13 -14.09 10.00
CA ALA A 715 -58.71 -15.20 10.76
C ALA A 715 -57.67 -16.29 11.04
N THR A 716 -57.84 -17.06 12.12
CA THR A 716 -56.95 -18.17 12.54
C THR A 716 -56.68 -19.21 11.44
N ARG A 717 -57.64 -19.40 10.53
CA ARG A 717 -57.52 -20.29 9.36
C ARG A 717 -56.69 -19.72 8.19
N GLY A 718 -56.03 -18.58 8.37
CA GLY A 718 -55.17 -17.98 7.35
C GLY A 718 -55.89 -17.16 6.28
N VAL A 719 -57.15 -16.78 6.49
CA VAL A 719 -57.92 -15.99 5.52
C VAL A 719 -57.92 -14.51 5.93
N LEU A 720 -57.30 -13.67 5.11
CA LEU A 720 -57.31 -12.21 5.23
C LEU A 720 -58.61 -11.68 4.63
N THR A 721 -59.37 -10.92 5.42
CA THR A 721 -60.59 -10.24 4.99
C THR A 721 -60.39 -8.74 5.11
N ILE A 722 -60.62 -8.01 4.02
CA ILE A 722 -60.54 -6.55 3.96
C ILE A 722 -61.94 -6.03 3.63
N THR A 723 -62.50 -5.16 4.47
CA THR A 723 -63.86 -4.62 4.32
C THR A 723 -63.83 -3.10 4.26
N ALA A 724 -64.76 -2.51 3.52
CA ALA A 724 -64.98 -1.07 3.46
C ALA A 724 -66.48 -0.77 3.26
N SER A 725 -66.95 0.33 3.83
CA SER A 725 -68.32 0.84 3.68
C SER A 725 -68.49 1.63 2.38
N LYS A 726 -69.73 1.74 1.93
CA LYS A 726 -70.10 2.63 0.83
C LYS A 726 -70.23 4.08 1.31
N LYS A 727 -69.90 5.04 0.45
CA LYS A 727 -70.17 6.46 0.65
C LYS A 727 -71.69 6.65 0.77
N ALA A 728 -72.12 7.41 1.78
CA ALA A 728 -73.52 7.72 2.03
C ALA A 728 -74.16 8.57 0.92
#